data_AF-H2CLA1-F1
#
_entry.id   AF-H2CLA1-F1
#
_cell.length_a   1.000
_cell.length_b   1.000
_cell.length_c   1.000
_cell.angle_alpha   90.00
_cell.angle_beta   90.00
_cell.angle_gamma   90.00
#
_symmetry.space_group_name_H-M   'P 1'
#
loop_
_entity.id
_entity.type
_entity.pdbx_description
1 polymer ?
#
loop_
_entity_poly.entity_id
_entity_poly.type
_entity_poly.pdbx_seq_one_letter_code
_entity_poly.pdbx_strand_id
1 'polypeptide(L)'
;MTMRLLTISGYPILLRLSIPVLLLASLLQGGCKSTSPTGVDTSASPADLQSCMIRSFPASPKVLRLAVTGDDATSDRMISALAGNPRFRLVERTQLQRILAEQQLSSSGLTDGEQALKIGSLMPVDLLLTGREESGVLRGRFFDVVTGEVLSAFSCDASLSTEPGKNNTVNSFNSINSHNTTITNSNNTNIHIDTLVVTNPGDVTARKCDSVHRPVRERFENLNGQQNLDAAVAAAVRVPFNEECGRIHYDIMRTFQRYKIFPERYTEFLISTVNGIEHPSADSRTSYILSYFAESNDAIEPHEWKTGLDVLRRAKEGSAQSYIQSLINIKRETAPALTRARTILAMAERQEIGRPIAFAPAVVFKAVLDAMKFDRAEKAGPTARFLDDHAETYAKTPQRAGFYRSTIVMLMNESMVATDADRRSILRALTLFYAHQPEDRDTDRRAYHELAVRYENLINEEKDASKRNALIAAAAESREAVVIPLCRAPLPDPENGYTRKEMTSFLLRHAVPCAWLPDVDSLIAKMHDGDWDDKVTASAYLSQMGPHAKKAEQTALKYLQIKGMSRSDEIRAHCATILGNIGTTDAASIRALIEAAGDFSNPVKDAAKTALHRLGSKAVPYMVEYLSRSRTVRDTRFRLPLITVLGRLGSDGRPALFVLQQIATTDKESYVAEQARIAIVNINEGRREEP
;
A
#
# COMPACT_ATOMS: atom_id res chain seq x y z
N MET A 1 -2.89 1.27 -52.44
CA MET A 1 -3.72 0.08 -52.71
C MET A 1 -4.23 -0.41 -51.36
N THR A 2 -5.54 -0.26 -51.14
CA THR A 2 -6.29 -0.67 -49.95
C THR A 2 -6.23 -2.18 -49.70
N MET A 3 -6.13 -2.63 -48.44
CA MET A 3 -7.00 -3.71 -47.94
C MET A 3 -6.94 -3.93 -46.42
N ARG A 4 -8.13 -4.17 -45.87
CA ARG A 4 -8.49 -4.63 -44.52
C ARG A 4 -8.02 -6.07 -44.26
N LEU A 5 -7.81 -6.40 -42.99
CA LEU A 5 -7.87 -7.76 -42.39
C LEU A 5 -8.41 -7.54 -40.96
N LEU A 6 -9.67 -7.79 -40.60
CA LEU A 6 -10.42 -9.06 -40.46
C LEU A 6 -9.63 -10.14 -39.69
N THR A 7 -10.01 -10.27 -38.43
CA THR A 7 -9.64 -11.29 -37.44
C THR A 7 -10.30 -12.63 -37.73
N ILE A 8 -9.57 -13.74 -37.61
CA ILE A 8 -10.13 -15.07 -37.33
C ILE A 8 -9.26 -15.81 -36.29
N SER A 9 -9.96 -16.52 -35.42
CA SER A 9 -9.60 -17.23 -34.20
C SER A 9 -8.66 -18.43 -34.34
N GLY A 10 -7.94 -18.73 -33.24
CA GLY A 10 -8.12 -20.01 -32.53
C GLY A 10 -7.10 -21.14 -32.76
N TYR A 11 -6.09 -21.17 -31.88
CA TYR A 11 -5.46 -22.37 -31.25
C TYR A 11 -4.65 -23.39 -32.13
N PRO A 12 -3.74 -24.19 -31.52
CA PRO A 12 -2.36 -24.32 -31.97
C PRO A 12 -2.02 -25.72 -32.49
N ILE A 13 -0.93 -25.85 -33.25
CA ILE A 13 -0.32 -27.15 -33.56
C ILE A 13 1.19 -27.07 -33.30
N LEU A 14 1.62 -27.82 -32.28
CA LEU A 14 3.00 -28.20 -32.02
C LEU A 14 3.44 -29.24 -33.05
N LEU A 15 4.62 -29.06 -33.66
CA LEU A 15 5.42 -30.18 -34.16
C LEU A 15 6.92 -29.86 -34.10
N ARG A 16 7.59 -30.60 -33.21
CA ARG A 16 9.03 -30.77 -33.03
C ARG A 16 9.64 -31.53 -34.23
N LEU A 17 10.87 -31.19 -34.65
CA LEU A 17 12.10 -32.04 -34.61
C LEU A 17 13.21 -31.65 -35.62
N SER A 18 14.45 -31.60 -35.11
CA SER A 18 15.73 -32.08 -35.70
C SER A 18 16.61 -31.21 -36.64
N ILE A 19 17.55 -30.42 -36.07
CA ILE A 19 19.05 -30.57 -36.02
C ILE A 19 19.76 -31.26 -37.24
N PRO A 20 21.02 -30.93 -37.67
CA PRO A 20 21.81 -29.67 -37.85
C PRO A 20 22.67 -29.65 -39.16
N VAL A 21 23.62 -28.71 -39.35
CA VAL A 21 25.04 -28.89 -39.82
C VAL A 21 25.68 -27.54 -40.26
N LEU A 22 26.50 -26.99 -39.35
CA LEU A 22 27.84 -26.38 -39.44
C LEU A 22 28.59 -26.25 -40.80
N LEU A 23 29.11 -25.04 -41.14
CA LEU A 23 30.56 -24.65 -41.19
C LEU A 23 30.91 -23.40 -42.06
N LEU A 24 31.67 -22.47 -41.43
CA LEU A 24 32.83 -21.65 -41.88
C LEU A 24 32.70 -20.63 -43.05
N ALA A 25 32.84 -19.31 -42.79
CA ALA A 25 34.08 -18.48 -42.80
C ALA A 25 34.35 -17.83 -44.18
N SER A 26 34.77 -16.58 -44.40
CA SER A 26 35.45 -15.56 -43.59
C SER A 26 35.75 -14.30 -44.44
N LEU A 27 36.00 -13.16 -43.77
CA LEU A 27 36.92 -12.02 -44.08
C LEU A 27 36.48 -10.80 -44.97
N LEU A 28 36.39 -9.65 -44.26
CA LEU A 28 37.14 -8.38 -44.42
C LEU A 28 36.57 -7.14 -45.15
N GLN A 29 36.59 -6.04 -44.36
CA GLN A 29 36.76 -4.61 -44.69
C GLN A 29 35.56 -3.90 -45.36
N GLY A 30 34.99 -2.78 -44.86
CA GLY A 30 35.38 -1.80 -43.84
C GLY A 30 34.96 -0.41 -44.37
N GLY A 31 33.99 0.26 -43.74
CA GLY A 31 33.59 1.63 -44.14
C GLY A 31 32.20 2.08 -43.65
N CYS A 32 32.13 2.48 -42.39
CA CYS A 32 31.00 3.04 -41.61
C CYS A 32 29.86 3.80 -42.33
N LYS A 33 28.61 3.48 -41.97
CA LYS A 33 27.64 4.42 -41.32
C LYS A 33 26.36 3.69 -40.84
N SER A 34 25.84 4.18 -39.70
CA SER A 34 24.59 3.84 -38.99
C SER A 34 24.46 2.46 -38.32
N THR A 35 24.66 2.43 -36.99
CA THR A 35 24.43 1.27 -36.12
C THR A 35 23.11 1.37 -35.36
N SER A 36 22.15 0.54 -35.73
CA SER A 36 21.35 -0.34 -34.85
C SER A 36 20.66 -1.39 -35.75
N PRO A 37 20.22 -2.57 -35.27
CA PRO A 37 20.46 -3.26 -34.01
C PRO A 37 20.86 -4.74 -34.21
N THR A 38 22.06 -5.14 -33.80
CA THR A 38 22.33 -6.55 -33.48
C THR A 38 23.09 -6.57 -32.16
N GLY A 39 22.34 -6.46 -31.07
CA GLY A 39 22.85 -6.59 -29.72
C GLY A 39 23.18 -8.06 -29.46
N VAL A 40 24.45 -8.31 -29.25
CA VAL A 40 25.03 -9.57 -28.78
C VAL A 40 24.34 -9.98 -27.48
N ASP A 41 23.90 -11.23 -27.37
CA ASP A 41 23.58 -11.87 -26.09
C ASP A 41 24.85 -11.98 -25.25
N THR A 42 25.25 -10.89 -24.59
CA THR A 42 26.29 -10.88 -23.57
C THR A 42 25.65 -11.19 -22.23
N SER A 43 25.56 -12.48 -21.90
CA SER A 43 25.29 -12.93 -20.53
C SER A 43 26.58 -13.49 -19.92
N ALA A 44 26.93 -13.04 -18.71
CA ALA A 44 28.09 -13.55 -17.97
C ALA A 44 28.08 -15.08 -17.84
N SER A 45 29.26 -15.70 -17.94
CA SER A 45 29.39 -17.17 -17.82
C SER A 45 28.97 -17.64 -16.41
N PRO A 46 28.40 -18.84 -16.25
CA PRO A 46 28.04 -19.38 -14.94
C PRO A 46 29.21 -19.42 -13.94
N ALA A 47 30.44 -19.60 -14.43
CA ALA A 47 31.64 -19.63 -13.61
C ALA A 47 32.01 -18.24 -13.03
N ASP A 48 31.80 -17.16 -13.80
CA ASP A 48 32.07 -15.80 -13.35
C ASP A 48 31.06 -15.36 -12.28
N LEU A 49 29.78 -15.69 -12.49
CA LEU A 49 28.71 -15.47 -11.52
C LEU A 49 28.96 -16.24 -10.22
N GLN A 50 29.37 -17.50 -10.31
CA GLN A 50 29.73 -18.32 -9.16
C GLN A 50 30.91 -17.71 -8.38
N SER A 51 31.97 -17.28 -9.06
CA SER A 51 33.14 -16.64 -8.45
C SER A 51 32.78 -15.33 -7.73
N CYS A 52 31.93 -14.50 -8.35
CA CYS A 52 31.44 -13.24 -7.78
C CYS A 52 30.65 -13.49 -6.48
N MET A 53 29.65 -14.39 -6.51
CA MET A 53 28.78 -14.68 -5.37
C MET A 53 29.53 -15.34 -4.21
N ILE A 54 30.46 -16.26 -4.49
CA ILE A 54 31.22 -16.95 -3.44
C ILE A 54 32.24 -16.01 -2.78
N ARG A 55 32.90 -15.12 -3.53
CA ARG A 55 33.85 -14.16 -2.96
C ARG A 55 33.19 -13.16 -2.03
N SER A 56 31.95 -12.76 -2.32
CA SER A 56 31.18 -11.87 -1.45
C SER A 56 30.68 -12.54 -0.18
N PHE A 57 30.55 -13.87 -0.18
CA PHE A 57 30.00 -14.59 0.95
C PHE A 57 31.10 -14.90 2.00
N PRO A 58 30.87 -14.58 3.30
CA PRO A 58 31.84 -14.88 4.34
C PRO A 58 32.16 -16.39 4.39
N ALA A 59 33.43 -16.73 4.58
CA ALA A 59 33.84 -18.13 4.64
C ALA A 59 33.19 -18.85 5.83
N SER A 60 32.25 -19.77 5.55
CA SER A 60 31.63 -20.65 6.55
C SER A 60 32.30 -22.03 6.58
N PRO A 61 32.54 -22.61 7.77
CA PRO A 61 33.04 -23.99 7.93
C PRO A 61 31.91 -25.04 7.81
N LYS A 62 30.64 -24.64 7.76
CA LYS A 62 29.49 -25.55 7.62
C LYS A 62 28.89 -25.46 6.21
N VAL A 63 28.37 -26.58 5.71
CA VAL A 63 27.54 -26.61 4.50
C VAL A 63 26.19 -26.00 4.83
N LEU A 64 25.80 -24.95 4.13
CA LEU A 64 24.58 -24.17 4.43
C LEU A 64 23.46 -24.53 3.46
N ARG A 65 22.25 -24.72 3.97
CA ARG A 65 21.04 -24.87 3.15
C ARG A 65 20.62 -23.51 2.62
N LEU A 66 20.63 -23.37 1.30
CA LEU A 66 20.40 -22.09 0.63
C LEU A 66 19.10 -22.13 -0.17
N ALA A 67 18.21 -21.20 0.11
CA ALA A 67 17.05 -20.91 -0.74
C ALA A 67 17.37 -19.69 -1.62
N VAL A 68 16.96 -19.73 -2.89
CA VAL A 68 17.17 -18.64 -3.85
C VAL A 68 15.81 -18.08 -4.26
N THR A 69 15.67 -16.76 -4.28
CA THR A 69 14.44 -16.05 -4.66
C THR A 69 14.74 -14.82 -5.53
N GLY A 70 13.81 -14.46 -6.40
CA GLY A 70 13.96 -13.40 -7.40
C GLY A 70 12.95 -13.55 -8.54
N ASP A 71 13.12 -12.80 -9.62
CA ASP A 71 12.42 -13.06 -10.89
C ASP A 71 12.81 -14.43 -11.47
N ASP A 72 11.94 -15.00 -12.32
CA ASP A 72 12.06 -16.38 -12.78
C ASP A 72 13.39 -16.66 -13.47
N ALA A 73 13.82 -15.77 -14.37
CA ALA A 73 15.07 -15.88 -15.12
C ALA A 73 16.32 -15.68 -14.23
N THR A 74 16.30 -14.68 -13.35
CA THR A 74 17.44 -14.40 -12.45
C THR A 74 17.66 -15.53 -11.44
N SER A 75 16.59 -16.07 -10.87
CA SER A 75 16.67 -17.16 -9.89
C SER A 75 17.28 -18.42 -10.50
N ASP A 76 16.88 -18.78 -11.72
CA ASP A 76 17.40 -19.96 -12.41
C ASP A 76 18.90 -19.81 -12.76
N ARG A 77 19.34 -18.59 -13.11
CA ARG A 77 20.77 -18.29 -13.32
C ARG A 77 21.60 -18.42 -12.04
N MET A 78 21.09 -17.89 -10.91
CA MET A 78 21.76 -18.04 -9.61
C MET A 78 21.82 -19.49 -9.14
N ILE A 79 20.72 -20.23 -9.28
CA ILE A 79 20.64 -21.66 -8.94
C ILE A 79 21.63 -22.45 -9.80
N SER A 80 21.66 -22.21 -11.11
CA SER A 80 22.59 -22.88 -12.03
C SER A 80 24.06 -22.58 -11.72
N ALA A 81 24.40 -21.35 -11.35
CA ALA A 81 25.76 -20.98 -10.96
C ALA A 81 26.20 -21.54 -9.60
N LEU A 82 25.26 -21.78 -8.68
CA LEU A 82 25.54 -22.36 -7.37
C LEU A 82 25.38 -23.89 -7.33
N ALA A 83 24.76 -24.47 -8.36
CA ALA A 83 24.61 -25.91 -8.51
C ALA A 83 25.99 -26.58 -8.62
N GLY A 84 26.24 -27.57 -7.76
CA GLY A 84 27.50 -28.30 -7.70
C GLY A 84 28.55 -27.69 -6.75
N ASN A 85 28.26 -26.58 -6.07
CA ASN A 85 29.18 -26.06 -5.05
C ASN A 85 29.07 -26.84 -3.72
N PRO A 86 30.17 -27.36 -3.14
CA PRO A 86 30.11 -28.14 -1.92
C PRO A 86 29.75 -27.33 -0.66
N ARG A 87 29.80 -25.98 -0.71
CA ARG A 87 29.45 -25.11 0.44
C ARG A 87 27.95 -24.92 0.63
N PHE A 88 27.14 -25.14 -0.42
CA PHE A 88 25.70 -24.87 -0.37
C PHE A 88 24.91 -26.11 -0.75
N ARG A 89 23.86 -26.41 0.03
CA ARG A 89 22.81 -27.35 -0.36
C ARG A 89 21.59 -26.56 -0.79
N LEU A 90 21.34 -26.53 -2.10
CA LEU A 90 20.22 -25.79 -2.67
C LEU A 90 18.89 -26.46 -2.31
N VAL A 91 17.93 -25.66 -1.88
CA VAL A 91 16.56 -26.08 -1.59
C VAL A 91 15.72 -25.95 -2.86
N GLU A 92 14.82 -26.91 -3.10
CA GLU A 92 13.99 -26.90 -4.30
C GLU A 92 13.08 -25.67 -4.35
N ARG A 93 13.13 -24.95 -5.47
CA ARG A 93 12.35 -23.74 -5.73
C ARG A 93 10.84 -23.94 -5.55
N THR A 94 10.33 -25.11 -5.92
CA THR A 94 8.91 -25.48 -5.80
C THR A 94 8.45 -25.55 -4.34
N GLN A 95 9.32 -25.93 -3.40
CA GLN A 95 9.00 -25.95 -1.96
C GLN A 95 8.90 -24.53 -1.41
N LEU A 96 9.83 -23.65 -1.79
CA LEU A 96 9.80 -22.24 -1.42
C LEU A 96 8.54 -21.55 -1.96
N GLN A 97 8.18 -21.77 -3.23
CA GLN A 97 6.99 -21.16 -3.84
C GLN A 97 5.68 -21.60 -3.21
N ARG A 98 5.55 -22.87 -2.80
CA ARG A 98 4.36 -23.35 -2.07
C ARG A 98 4.17 -22.61 -0.75
N ILE A 99 5.25 -22.45 0.02
CA ILE A 99 5.19 -21.77 1.32
C ILE A 99 4.94 -20.27 1.16
N LEU A 100 5.49 -19.64 0.13
CA LEU A 100 5.18 -18.25 -0.19
C LEU A 100 3.71 -18.06 -0.57
N ALA A 101 3.15 -18.98 -1.36
CA ALA A 101 1.73 -18.97 -1.74
C ALA A 101 0.81 -19.20 -0.52
N GLU A 102 1.14 -20.15 0.35
CA GLU A 102 0.40 -20.43 1.58
C GLU A 102 0.42 -19.24 2.56
N GLN A 103 1.50 -18.48 2.58
CA GLN A 103 1.65 -17.30 3.44
C GLN A 103 1.20 -15.99 2.78
N GLN A 104 0.65 -16.05 1.55
CA GLN A 104 0.28 -14.87 0.75
C GLN A 104 1.42 -13.85 0.57
N LEU A 105 2.66 -14.33 0.51
CA LEU A 105 3.86 -13.51 0.33
C LEU A 105 4.22 -13.43 -1.16
N SER A 106 4.58 -12.24 -1.65
CA SER A 106 5.07 -12.06 -3.02
C SER A 106 6.60 -12.18 -3.09
N SER A 107 7.11 -12.72 -4.20
CA SER A 107 8.56 -12.84 -4.45
C SER A 107 9.28 -11.48 -4.44
N SER A 108 8.55 -10.40 -4.75
CA SER A 108 9.06 -9.02 -4.70
C SER A 108 9.20 -8.45 -3.28
N GLY A 109 8.57 -9.07 -2.27
CA GLY A 109 8.58 -8.60 -0.87
C GLY A 109 9.78 -9.10 -0.05
N LEU A 110 10.50 -10.11 -0.54
CA LEU A 110 11.55 -10.85 0.18
C LEU A 110 12.93 -10.16 0.20
N THR A 111 12.94 -8.84 0.09
CA THR A 111 14.16 -8.02 0.19
C THR A 111 14.38 -7.44 1.58
N ASP A 112 13.48 -7.74 2.54
CA ASP A 112 13.59 -7.32 3.93
C ASP A 112 14.01 -8.48 4.85
N GLY A 113 14.66 -8.14 5.97
CA GLY A 113 15.15 -9.10 6.96
C GLY A 113 14.05 -9.75 7.80
N GLU A 114 12.90 -9.10 7.98
CA GLU A 114 11.76 -9.57 8.79
C GLU A 114 11.04 -10.75 8.12
N GLN A 115 10.93 -10.74 6.79
CA GLN A 115 10.35 -11.82 6.01
C GLN A 115 11.34 -12.98 5.82
N ALA A 116 12.65 -12.71 5.77
CA ALA A 116 13.67 -13.76 5.78
C ALA A 116 13.59 -14.59 7.07
N LEU A 117 13.34 -13.95 8.23
CA LEU A 117 13.06 -14.62 9.51
C LEU A 117 11.81 -15.50 9.45
N LYS A 118 10.77 -15.02 8.77
CA LYS A 118 9.52 -15.78 8.59
C LYS A 118 9.73 -17.01 7.70
N ILE A 119 10.60 -16.94 6.70
CA ILE A 119 10.97 -18.12 5.89
C ILE A 119 11.79 -19.11 6.71
N GLY A 120 12.76 -18.64 7.50
CA GLY A 120 13.60 -19.48 8.35
C GLY A 120 12.82 -20.24 9.44
N SER A 121 11.66 -19.73 9.85
CA SER A 121 10.77 -20.45 10.79
C SER A 121 9.88 -21.50 10.14
N LEU A 122 9.66 -21.41 8.81
CA LEU A 122 8.76 -22.29 8.05
C LEU A 122 9.50 -23.35 7.24
N MET A 123 10.78 -23.15 6.95
CA MET A 123 11.62 -24.10 6.24
C MET A 123 12.97 -24.30 6.92
N PRO A 124 13.57 -25.50 6.82
CA PRO A 124 14.92 -25.77 7.30
C PRO A 124 15.95 -25.18 6.32
N VAL A 125 16.02 -23.86 6.25
CA VAL A 125 16.97 -23.10 5.43
C VAL A 125 17.89 -22.34 6.38
N ASP A 126 19.18 -22.25 6.03
CA ASP A 126 20.16 -21.52 6.83
C ASP A 126 20.43 -20.12 6.22
N LEU A 127 20.23 -19.97 4.90
CA LEU A 127 20.44 -18.74 4.16
C LEU A 127 19.38 -18.50 3.07
N LEU A 128 19.01 -17.25 2.88
CA LEU A 128 18.18 -16.81 1.76
C LEU A 128 19.01 -15.90 0.84
N LEU A 129 19.16 -16.30 -0.41
CA LEU A 129 19.73 -15.48 -1.46
C LEU A 129 18.59 -14.82 -2.23
N THR A 130 18.58 -13.49 -2.26
CA THR A 130 17.67 -12.70 -3.07
C THR A 130 18.43 -11.80 -4.03
N GLY A 131 17.90 -11.57 -5.22
CA GLY A 131 18.50 -10.60 -6.13
C GLY A 131 17.59 -10.22 -7.29
N ARG A 132 18.05 -9.21 -8.02
CA ARG A 132 17.37 -8.64 -9.19
C ARG A 132 18.42 -8.25 -10.22
N GLU A 133 18.07 -8.40 -11.48
CA GLU A 133 18.85 -7.89 -12.60
C GLU A 133 18.32 -6.50 -13.00
N GLU A 134 19.21 -5.50 -13.04
CA GLU A 134 18.88 -4.13 -13.45
C GLU A 134 19.95 -3.63 -14.42
N SER A 135 19.55 -3.27 -15.64
CA SER A 135 20.46 -2.76 -16.70
C SER A 135 21.68 -3.65 -17.00
N GLY A 136 21.50 -4.99 -16.96
CA GLY A 136 22.58 -5.94 -17.20
C GLY A 136 23.53 -6.14 -16.01
N VAL A 137 23.20 -5.61 -14.83
CA VAL A 137 23.96 -5.85 -13.59
C VAL A 137 23.11 -6.67 -12.64
N LEU A 138 23.64 -7.82 -12.21
CA LEU A 138 23.00 -8.67 -11.22
C LEU A 138 23.36 -8.22 -9.81
N ARG A 139 22.36 -7.77 -9.05
CA ARG A 139 22.54 -7.38 -7.65
C ARG A 139 21.85 -8.39 -6.75
N GLY A 140 22.55 -8.86 -5.74
CA GLY A 140 22.00 -9.83 -4.80
C GLY A 140 22.51 -9.64 -3.38
N ARG A 141 21.81 -10.26 -2.44
CA ARG A 141 22.08 -10.21 -1.00
C ARG A 141 21.86 -11.58 -0.39
N PHE A 142 22.78 -11.97 0.49
CA PHE A 142 22.62 -13.12 1.36
C PHE A 142 22.03 -12.67 2.68
N PHE A 143 20.89 -13.24 3.04
CA PHE A 143 20.25 -13.06 4.31
C PHE A 143 20.49 -14.29 5.17
N ASP A 144 20.89 -14.07 6.41
CA ASP A 144 20.75 -15.07 7.45
C ASP A 144 19.27 -15.15 7.82
N VAL A 145 18.63 -16.29 7.59
CA VAL A 145 17.19 -16.44 7.84
C VAL A 145 16.87 -16.65 9.32
N VAL A 146 17.89 -16.75 10.18
CA VAL A 146 17.77 -16.88 11.64
C VAL A 146 17.93 -15.52 12.32
N THR A 147 18.75 -14.62 11.77
CA THR A 147 18.96 -13.27 12.32
C THR A 147 18.26 -12.16 11.52
N GLY A 148 17.86 -12.43 10.28
CA GLY A 148 17.31 -11.44 9.36
C GLY A 148 18.36 -10.45 8.82
N GLU A 149 19.64 -10.64 9.18
CA GLU A 149 20.71 -9.75 8.77
C GLU A 149 21.18 -10.02 7.35
N VAL A 150 21.58 -8.96 6.65
CA VAL A 150 22.29 -9.07 5.38
C VAL A 150 23.74 -9.42 5.68
N LEU A 151 24.12 -10.68 5.48
CA LEU A 151 25.50 -11.16 5.68
C LEU A 151 26.45 -10.57 4.64
N SER A 152 25.97 -10.41 3.41
CA SER A 152 26.73 -9.83 2.32
C SER A 152 25.82 -9.38 1.19
N ALA A 153 26.28 -8.39 0.43
CA ALA A 153 25.67 -7.95 -0.81
C ALA A 153 26.72 -8.06 -1.93
N PHE A 154 26.25 -8.37 -3.14
CA PHE A 154 27.09 -8.40 -4.33
C PHE A 154 26.42 -7.68 -5.49
N SER A 155 27.26 -7.20 -6.39
CA SER A 155 26.87 -6.62 -7.67
C SER A 155 27.81 -7.19 -8.71
N CYS A 156 27.30 -8.01 -9.62
CA CYS A 156 28.06 -8.61 -10.71
C CYS A 156 27.58 -7.97 -12.01
N ASP A 157 28.49 -7.30 -12.74
CA ASP A 157 28.19 -6.77 -14.06
C ASP A 157 28.12 -7.95 -15.04
N ALA A 158 26.97 -8.15 -15.68
CA ALA A 158 26.82 -9.24 -16.65
C ALA A 158 27.40 -8.88 -18.03
N SER A 159 27.90 -7.65 -18.22
CA SER A 159 28.29 -7.11 -19.53
C SER A 159 29.79 -6.88 -19.76
N LEU A 160 30.67 -7.27 -18.84
CA LEU A 160 32.13 -7.07 -19.00
C LEU A 160 32.93 -8.33 -18.71
N SER A 161 33.03 -9.22 -19.70
CA SER A 161 34.11 -10.22 -19.76
C SER A 161 34.77 -10.21 -21.14
N THR A 162 35.74 -9.33 -21.35
CA THR A 162 36.87 -9.58 -22.28
C THR A 162 37.98 -8.54 -22.06
N GLU A 163 38.72 -8.62 -20.95
CA GLU A 163 40.16 -8.28 -20.97
C GLU A 163 40.89 -9.09 -19.88
N PRO A 164 41.88 -9.95 -20.23
CA PRO A 164 42.70 -10.62 -19.25
C PRO A 164 43.73 -9.62 -18.69
N GLY A 165 43.62 -9.26 -17.40
CA GLY A 165 44.69 -8.55 -16.69
C GLY A 165 44.31 -7.39 -15.78
N LYS A 166 43.03 -7.08 -15.55
CA LYS A 166 42.63 -6.10 -14.52
C LYS A 166 41.79 -6.75 -13.43
N ASN A 167 42.24 -6.60 -12.19
CA ASN A 167 41.55 -7.05 -10.99
C ASN A 167 40.13 -6.45 -10.94
N ASN A 168 39.11 -7.31 -10.93
CA ASN A 168 37.72 -6.92 -10.65
C ASN A 168 37.68 -6.25 -9.27
N THR A 169 37.50 -4.93 -9.24
CA THR A 169 37.25 -4.19 -8.01
C THR A 169 35.87 -4.55 -7.50
N VAL A 170 35.84 -5.49 -6.55
CA VAL A 170 34.70 -5.69 -5.64
C VAL A 170 34.65 -4.43 -4.76
N ASN A 171 33.71 -3.53 -5.04
CA ASN A 171 33.44 -2.41 -4.13
C ASN A 171 32.68 -2.94 -2.91
N SER A 172 33.44 -3.50 -1.96
CA SER A 172 32.98 -3.82 -0.62
C SER A 172 32.74 -2.51 0.12
N PHE A 173 31.49 -2.16 0.40
CA PHE A 173 31.17 -1.10 1.36
C PHE A 173 31.50 -1.59 2.78
N ASN A 174 32.76 -1.43 3.19
CA ASN A 174 33.16 -1.53 4.59
C ASN A 174 33.53 -0.13 5.11
N SER A 175 32.72 0.37 6.03
CA SER A 175 33.10 1.36 7.05
C SER A 175 32.66 0.70 8.36
N ILE A 176 33.50 0.42 9.37
CA ILE A 176 34.24 1.38 10.20
C ILE A 176 35.49 0.72 10.84
N ASN A 177 36.61 1.46 10.78
CA ASN A 177 37.84 1.52 11.60
C ASN A 177 38.21 0.45 12.66
N SER A 178 39.47 0.00 12.61
CA SER A 178 40.41 0.15 13.74
C SER A 178 41.87 0.21 13.26
N HIS A 179 42.68 0.97 13.99
CA HIS A 179 44.06 1.36 13.71
C HIS A 179 45.09 0.23 13.87
N ASN A 180 46.24 0.48 13.23
CA ASN A 180 47.57 -0.12 13.42
C ASN A 180 47.77 -1.57 12.99
N THR A 181 48.50 -1.77 11.88
CA THR A 181 49.89 -2.25 11.98
C THR A 181 50.67 -2.10 10.67
N THR A 182 51.86 -1.55 10.79
CA THR A 182 52.95 -1.45 9.80
C THR A 182 53.41 -2.83 9.32
N ILE A 183 53.53 -2.99 8.00
CA ILE A 183 54.18 -4.14 7.36
C ILE A 183 55.61 -3.74 7.00
N THR A 184 56.60 -4.50 7.48
CA THR A 184 57.97 -4.49 6.96
C THR A 184 58.25 -5.79 6.22
N ASN A 185 58.83 -5.67 5.03
CA ASN A 185 59.24 -6.75 4.13
C ASN A 185 60.55 -7.40 4.59
N SER A 186 60.70 -8.72 4.41
CA SER A 186 61.93 -9.33 3.86
C SER A 186 61.86 -10.86 3.69
N ASN A 187 61.96 -11.29 2.42
CA ASN A 187 62.66 -12.42 1.79
C ASN A 187 63.02 -13.73 2.53
N ASN A 188 62.65 -14.84 1.85
CA ASN A 188 63.30 -16.16 1.68
C ASN A 188 63.87 -16.92 2.89
N THR A 189 63.33 -18.12 3.16
CA THR A 189 63.94 -19.42 2.81
C THR A 189 63.02 -20.58 3.21
N ASN A 190 63.03 -21.65 2.42
CA ASN A 190 62.20 -22.85 2.57
C ASN A 190 62.31 -23.49 3.96
N ILE A 191 61.18 -23.66 4.65
CA ILE A 191 61.03 -24.57 5.79
C ILE A 191 59.73 -25.36 5.63
N HIS A 192 59.85 -26.66 5.90
CA HIS A 192 58.81 -27.69 5.92
C HIS A 192 57.40 -27.22 6.25
N ILE A 193 56.43 -27.74 5.49
CA ILE A 193 55.01 -27.72 5.82
C ILE A 193 54.81 -28.55 7.09
N ASP A 194 54.95 -27.91 8.24
CA ASP A 194 54.16 -28.25 9.40
C ASP A 194 52.86 -27.46 9.31
N THR A 195 51.76 -28.21 9.41
CA THR A 195 50.38 -27.74 9.39
C THR A 195 50.18 -26.57 10.35
N LEU A 196 50.30 -25.34 9.84
CA LEU A 196 49.75 -24.15 10.49
C LEU A 196 48.24 -24.31 10.45
N VAL A 197 47.67 -24.82 11.54
CA VAL A 197 46.26 -24.65 11.85
C VAL A 197 46.03 -23.14 11.91
N VAL A 198 45.52 -22.59 10.81
CA VAL A 198 44.95 -21.24 10.81
C VAL A 198 43.69 -21.31 11.65
N THR A 199 43.82 -21.15 12.96
CA THR A 199 42.68 -20.90 13.84
C THR A 199 42.11 -19.55 13.45
N ASN A 200 40.98 -19.58 12.76
CA ASN A 200 40.17 -18.40 12.50
C ASN A 200 39.83 -17.74 13.86
N PRO A 201 39.89 -16.42 14.04
CA PRO A 201 39.62 -15.76 15.33
C PRO A 201 38.26 -16.14 15.95
N GLY A 202 37.25 -16.46 15.12
CA GLY A 202 35.94 -16.94 15.56
C GLY A 202 35.90 -18.40 16.06
N ASP A 203 36.88 -19.24 15.72
CA ASP A 203 36.96 -20.63 16.17
C ASP A 203 37.67 -20.74 17.56
N VAL A 204 38.45 -19.72 17.92
CA VAL A 204 39.12 -19.62 19.23
C VAL A 204 38.15 -19.18 20.32
N THR A 205 37.27 -18.20 20.04
CA THR A 205 36.26 -17.73 20.99
C THR A 205 35.15 -18.75 21.24
N ALA A 206 34.72 -19.49 20.20
CA ALA A 206 33.75 -20.59 20.34
C ALA A 206 34.26 -21.68 21.30
N ARG A 207 35.51 -22.14 21.13
CA ARG A 207 36.13 -23.14 22.03
C ARG A 207 36.37 -22.61 23.45
N LYS A 208 36.66 -21.31 23.61
CA LYS A 208 36.84 -20.66 24.93
C LYS A 208 35.55 -20.65 25.74
N CYS A 209 34.40 -20.44 25.07
CA CYS A 209 33.10 -20.32 25.74
C CYS A 209 32.35 -21.64 25.88
N ASP A 210 32.77 -22.72 25.23
CA ASP A 210 32.13 -24.05 25.33
C ASP A 210 32.03 -24.58 26.77
N SER A 211 33.05 -24.33 27.60
CA SER A 211 33.06 -24.71 29.01
C SER A 211 31.99 -23.99 29.84
N VAL A 212 31.59 -22.79 29.40
CA VAL A 212 30.55 -21.96 30.02
C VAL A 212 29.18 -22.27 29.42
N HIS A 213 29.11 -22.49 28.11
CA HIS A 213 27.86 -22.70 27.38
C HIS A 213 27.27 -24.08 27.58
N ARG A 214 28.10 -25.14 27.63
CA ARG A 214 27.62 -26.53 27.72
C ARG A 214 26.76 -26.79 28.97
N PRO A 215 27.18 -26.41 30.20
CA PRO A 215 26.36 -26.63 31.40
C PRO A 215 25.03 -25.86 31.38
N VAL A 216 24.99 -24.72 30.68
CA VAL A 216 23.75 -23.94 30.51
C VAL A 216 22.85 -24.64 29.50
N ARG A 217 23.35 -25.03 28.32
CA ARG A 217 22.56 -25.70 27.27
C ARG A 217 21.91 -26.99 27.78
N GLU A 218 22.66 -27.83 28.50
CA GLU A 218 22.15 -29.09 29.09
C GLU A 218 20.94 -28.84 30.02
N ARG A 219 20.96 -27.75 30.80
CA ARG A 219 19.85 -27.39 31.69
C ARG A 219 18.64 -26.82 30.94
N PHE A 220 18.84 -26.30 29.74
CA PHE A 220 17.76 -25.77 28.90
C PHE A 220 17.12 -26.83 28.00
N GLU A 221 17.65 -28.06 27.97
CA GLU A 221 17.03 -29.20 27.26
C GLU A 221 15.69 -29.62 27.89
N ASN A 222 15.54 -29.43 29.21
CA ASN A 222 14.32 -29.76 29.93
C ASN A 222 13.98 -28.67 30.96
N LEU A 223 12.99 -27.83 30.62
CA LEU A 223 12.48 -26.77 31.48
C LEU A 223 11.19 -27.17 32.23
N ASN A 224 10.80 -28.44 32.19
CA ASN A 224 9.56 -28.90 32.82
C ASN A 224 9.69 -28.93 34.34
N GLY A 225 8.81 -28.20 35.02
CA GLY A 225 8.73 -28.13 36.48
C GLY A 225 9.61 -27.02 37.08
N GLN A 226 9.13 -26.45 38.19
CA GLN A 226 9.73 -25.27 38.82
C GLN A 226 11.21 -25.48 39.19
N GLN A 227 11.57 -26.66 39.69
CA GLN A 227 12.94 -26.97 40.10
C GLN A 227 13.94 -26.94 38.93
N ASN A 228 13.55 -27.47 37.77
CA ASN A 228 14.39 -27.49 36.57
C ASN A 228 14.52 -26.08 35.98
N LEU A 229 13.42 -25.33 35.96
CA LEU A 229 13.40 -23.93 35.55
C LEU A 229 14.32 -23.09 36.45
N ASP A 230 14.20 -23.19 37.77
CA ASP A 230 15.03 -22.45 38.73
C ASP A 230 16.51 -22.81 38.58
N ALA A 231 16.82 -24.08 38.34
CA ALA A 231 18.19 -24.54 38.10
C ALA A 231 18.77 -24.02 36.77
N ALA A 232 17.95 -23.97 35.71
CA ALA A 232 18.33 -23.40 34.42
C ALA A 232 18.57 -21.89 34.52
N VAL A 233 17.66 -21.15 35.17
CA VAL A 233 17.80 -19.72 35.44
C VAL A 233 19.04 -19.44 36.28
N ALA A 234 19.27 -20.21 37.35
CA ALA A 234 20.45 -20.06 38.20
C ALA A 234 21.77 -20.30 37.45
N ALA A 235 21.78 -21.17 36.43
CA ALA A 235 22.94 -21.35 35.57
C ALA A 235 23.09 -20.20 34.57
N ALA A 236 21.97 -19.74 33.99
CA ALA A 236 21.95 -18.62 33.04
C ALA A 236 22.49 -17.34 33.66
N VAL A 237 21.97 -16.89 34.81
CA VAL A 237 22.34 -15.60 35.44
C VAL A 237 23.78 -15.57 35.98
N ARG A 238 24.45 -16.73 36.07
CA ARG A 238 25.89 -16.79 36.42
C ARG A 238 26.80 -16.42 35.25
N VAL A 239 26.31 -16.54 34.02
CA VAL A 239 27.04 -16.10 32.84
C VAL A 239 26.84 -14.60 32.71
N PRO A 240 27.89 -13.77 32.71
CA PRO A 240 27.73 -12.34 32.47
C PRO A 240 27.30 -12.12 31.02
N PHE A 241 26.32 -11.25 30.80
CA PHE A 241 25.87 -10.91 29.45
C PHE A 241 26.80 -9.90 28.79
N ASN A 242 28.04 -10.30 28.51
CA ASN A 242 29.07 -9.50 27.83
C ASN A 242 29.32 -9.99 26.38
N GLU A 243 30.17 -9.28 25.63
CA GLU A 243 30.47 -9.57 24.22
C GLU A 243 31.24 -10.88 23.97
N GLU A 244 31.89 -11.46 24.98
CA GLU A 244 32.63 -12.73 24.85
C GLU A 244 31.70 -13.94 24.92
N CYS A 245 31.42 -14.44 26.13
CA CYS A 245 30.63 -15.65 26.33
C CYS A 245 29.15 -15.36 26.62
N GLY A 246 28.77 -14.09 26.79
CA GLY A 246 27.39 -13.68 27.05
C GLY A 246 26.43 -13.83 25.87
N ARG A 247 26.92 -14.12 24.65
CA ARG A 247 26.06 -14.33 23.47
C ARG A 247 25.04 -15.45 23.65
N ILE A 248 25.27 -16.39 24.57
CA ILE A 248 24.30 -17.44 24.91
C ILE A 248 22.96 -16.87 25.41
N HIS A 249 22.94 -15.65 25.96
CA HIS A 249 21.70 -15.02 26.43
C HIS A 249 20.70 -14.74 25.31
N TYR A 250 21.16 -14.55 24.06
CA TYR A 250 20.25 -14.43 22.92
C TYR A 250 19.45 -15.72 22.69
N ASP A 251 20.10 -16.88 22.81
CA ASP A 251 19.44 -18.19 22.70
C ASP A 251 18.54 -18.47 23.90
N ILE A 252 18.96 -18.08 25.11
CA ILE A 252 18.17 -18.23 26.34
C ILE A 252 16.87 -17.41 26.26
N MET A 253 16.97 -16.12 25.89
CA MET A 253 15.79 -15.25 25.71
C MET A 253 14.83 -15.85 24.67
N ARG A 254 15.35 -16.30 23.52
CA ARG A 254 14.55 -16.96 22.48
C ARG A 254 13.85 -18.21 23.00
N THR A 255 14.53 -19.00 23.84
CA THR A 255 13.96 -20.21 24.43
C THR A 255 12.80 -19.88 25.36
N PHE A 256 12.99 -18.90 26.25
CA PHE A 256 11.92 -18.42 27.14
C PHE A 256 10.74 -17.84 26.38
N GLN A 257 10.97 -17.02 25.35
CA GLN A 257 9.92 -16.49 24.47
C GLN A 257 9.14 -17.60 23.75
N ARG A 258 9.85 -18.63 23.25
CA ARG A 258 9.23 -19.78 22.57
C ARG A 258 8.31 -20.59 23.50
N TYR A 259 8.74 -20.81 24.74
CA TYR A 259 7.95 -21.56 25.72
C TYR A 259 6.98 -20.69 26.53
N LYS A 260 6.99 -19.37 26.34
CA LYS A 260 6.18 -18.40 27.09
C LYS A 260 6.41 -18.49 28.61
N ILE A 261 7.67 -18.63 29.00
CA ILE A 261 8.09 -18.70 30.40
C ILE A 261 9.00 -17.51 30.67
N PHE A 262 8.64 -16.63 31.60
CA PHE A 262 9.38 -15.40 31.88
C PHE A 262 9.76 -15.34 33.37
N PRO A 263 10.85 -16.01 33.79
CA PRO A 263 11.23 -16.06 35.20
C PRO A 263 11.68 -14.69 35.72
N GLU A 264 11.08 -14.23 36.83
CA GLU A 264 11.36 -12.91 37.43
C GLU A 264 12.87 -12.69 37.68
N ARG A 265 13.53 -13.69 38.26
CA ARG A 265 14.99 -13.65 38.51
C ARG A 265 15.82 -13.46 37.23
N TYR A 266 15.37 -13.97 36.09
CA TYR A 266 16.05 -13.75 34.82
C TYR A 266 15.76 -12.34 34.29
N THR A 267 14.52 -11.86 34.41
CA THR A 267 14.14 -10.48 34.07
C THR A 267 14.94 -9.46 34.87
N GLU A 268 15.12 -9.65 36.18
CA GLU A 268 15.96 -8.80 37.04
C GLU A 268 17.41 -8.74 36.56
N PHE A 269 17.96 -9.89 36.14
CA PHE A 269 19.30 -9.97 35.55
C PHE A 269 19.41 -9.15 34.25
N LEU A 270 18.41 -9.22 33.38
CA LEU A 270 18.38 -8.41 32.15
C LEU A 270 18.23 -6.91 32.45
N ILE A 271 17.41 -6.54 33.44
CA ILE A 271 17.28 -5.15 33.90
C ILE A 271 18.60 -4.61 34.44
N SER A 272 19.27 -5.38 35.29
CA SER A 272 20.61 -5.03 35.79
C SER A 272 21.61 -4.86 34.64
N THR A 273 21.56 -5.77 33.66
CA THR A 273 22.41 -5.71 32.46
C THR A 273 22.19 -4.41 31.70
N VAL A 274 20.95 -4.08 31.33
CA VAL A 274 20.65 -2.90 30.50
C VAL A 274 20.86 -1.57 31.24
N ASN A 275 20.66 -1.55 32.56
CA ASN A 275 20.99 -0.40 33.40
C ASN A 275 22.51 -0.14 33.44
N GLY A 276 23.33 -1.19 33.34
CA GLY A 276 24.78 -1.07 33.27
C GLY A 276 25.34 -0.62 31.91
N ILE A 277 24.52 -0.54 30.86
CA ILE A 277 24.97 -0.16 29.51
C ILE A 277 25.05 1.37 29.40
N GLU A 278 26.24 1.95 29.37
CA GLU A 278 26.39 3.41 29.30
C GLU A 278 25.79 4.03 28.02
N HIS A 279 25.89 3.33 26.88
CA HIS A 279 25.42 3.79 25.58
C HIS A 279 24.47 2.79 24.92
N PRO A 280 23.18 2.76 25.30
CA PRO A 280 22.24 1.73 24.84
C PRO A 280 22.14 1.62 23.31
N SER A 281 22.20 2.75 22.60
CA SER A 281 22.13 2.79 21.14
C SER A 281 23.30 2.16 20.39
N ALA A 282 24.45 1.98 21.05
CA ALA A 282 25.63 1.34 20.46
C ALA A 282 25.72 -0.13 20.83
N ASP A 283 24.79 -0.63 21.65
CA ASP A 283 24.84 -1.95 22.24
C ASP A 283 23.66 -2.79 21.74
N SER A 284 23.97 -3.88 21.02
CA SER A 284 22.93 -4.73 20.47
C SER A 284 22.07 -5.34 21.57
N ARG A 285 22.60 -5.60 22.77
CA ARG A 285 21.87 -6.25 23.87
C ARG A 285 20.60 -5.48 24.24
N THR A 286 20.63 -4.15 24.17
CA THR A 286 19.50 -3.29 24.55
C THR A 286 18.23 -3.61 23.77
N SER A 287 18.28 -3.72 22.43
CA SER A 287 17.08 -3.97 21.63
C SER A 287 16.50 -5.36 21.91
N TYR A 288 17.34 -6.38 22.11
CA TYR A 288 16.88 -7.73 22.43
C TYR A 288 16.23 -7.81 23.82
N ILE A 289 16.82 -7.13 24.81
CA ILE A 289 16.26 -7.08 26.16
C ILE A 289 14.90 -6.36 26.17
N LEU A 290 14.78 -5.21 25.49
CA LEU A 290 13.49 -4.52 25.38
C LEU A 290 12.45 -5.34 24.62
N SER A 291 12.86 -6.07 23.57
CA SER A 291 11.97 -7.00 22.86
C SER A 291 11.52 -8.17 23.74
N TYR A 292 12.38 -8.63 24.66
CA TYR A 292 12.02 -9.66 25.63
C TYR A 292 10.95 -9.15 26.61
N PHE A 293 11.11 -7.92 27.13
CA PHE A 293 10.09 -7.28 27.98
C PHE A 293 8.75 -7.04 27.26
N ALA A 294 8.77 -6.76 25.95
CA ALA A 294 7.52 -6.63 25.19
C ALA A 294 6.75 -7.96 25.07
N GLU A 295 7.42 -9.10 25.26
CA GLU A 295 6.82 -10.42 25.18
C GLU A 295 6.52 -11.06 26.53
N SER A 296 7.10 -10.55 27.63
CA SER A 296 6.90 -11.10 28.97
C SER A 296 5.44 -10.97 29.38
N ASN A 297 4.88 -12.06 29.91
CA ASN A 297 3.54 -12.14 30.54
C ASN A 297 2.38 -11.52 29.74
N ASP A 298 2.51 -11.42 28.43
CA ASP A 298 1.60 -10.67 27.55
C ASP A 298 1.39 -9.19 27.93
N ALA A 299 2.22 -8.62 28.80
CA ALA A 299 2.16 -7.22 29.22
C ALA A 299 3.51 -6.72 29.75
N ILE A 300 3.82 -5.44 29.51
CA ILE A 300 5.03 -4.82 30.10
C ILE A 300 4.78 -4.46 31.56
N GLU A 301 5.53 -5.08 32.46
CA GLU A 301 5.44 -4.85 33.90
C GLU A 301 5.95 -3.45 34.32
N PRO A 302 5.52 -2.88 35.46
CA PRO A 302 5.91 -1.52 35.86
C PRO A 302 7.42 -1.28 35.96
N HIS A 303 8.18 -2.29 36.37
CA HIS A 303 9.63 -2.21 36.53
C HIS A 303 10.37 -2.33 35.19
N GLU A 304 9.86 -3.15 34.26
CA GLU A 304 10.32 -3.23 32.87
C GLU A 304 10.05 -1.93 32.12
N TRP A 305 8.84 -1.37 32.29
CA TRP A 305 8.46 -0.07 31.74
C TRP A 305 9.39 1.05 32.22
N LYS A 306 9.65 1.12 33.54
CA LYS A 306 10.58 2.09 34.12
C LYS A 306 11.99 1.95 33.51
N THR A 307 12.45 0.72 33.31
CA THR A 307 13.74 0.42 32.70
C THR A 307 13.79 0.87 31.24
N GLY A 308 12.73 0.60 30.48
CA GLY A 308 12.58 1.08 29.10
C GLY A 308 12.63 2.60 28.96
N LEU A 309 11.95 3.32 29.86
CA LEU A 309 12.02 4.79 29.90
C LEU A 309 13.44 5.27 30.20
N ASP A 310 14.16 4.62 31.11
CA ASP A 310 15.55 4.97 31.40
C ASP A 310 16.48 4.73 30.21
N VAL A 311 16.26 3.66 29.45
CA VAL A 311 16.96 3.43 28.18
C VAL A 311 16.69 4.57 27.20
N LEU A 312 15.44 5.02 27.05
CA LEU A 312 15.11 6.18 26.18
C LEU A 312 15.80 7.47 26.64
N ARG A 313 15.99 7.68 27.96
CA ARG A 313 16.75 8.82 28.48
C ARG A 313 18.22 8.81 28.04
N ARG A 314 18.81 7.64 27.81
CA ARG A 314 20.24 7.47 27.47
C ARG A 314 20.48 7.16 25.98
N ALA A 315 19.43 6.91 25.21
CA ALA A 315 19.52 6.51 23.81
C ALA A 315 19.85 7.68 22.86
N LYS A 316 20.50 7.38 21.74
CA LYS A 316 20.70 8.28 20.59
C LYS A 316 19.49 8.23 19.65
N GLU A 317 19.29 9.32 18.90
CA GLU A 317 18.08 9.56 18.08
C GLU A 317 17.76 8.42 17.10
N GLY A 318 18.79 7.82 16.48
CA GLY A 318 18.61 6.71 15.54
C GLY A 318 17.99 5.43 16.12
N SER A 319 17.93 5.29 17.45
CA SER A 319 17.34 4.11 18.11
C SER A 319 15.93 4.35 18.65
N ALA A 320 15.42 5.59 18.56
CA ALA A 320 14.13 5.95 19.12
C ALA A 320 13.01 5.07 18.56
N GLN A 321 13.00 4.84 17.24
CA GLN A 321 11.97 4.05 16.58
C GLN A 321 11.89 2.61 17.12
N SER A 322 13.01 1.88 17.15
CA SER A 322 13.02 0.48 17.59
C SER A 322 12.64 0.34 19.07
N TYR A 323 13.14 1.23 19.94
CA TYR A 323 12.87 1.14 21.38
C TYR A 323 11.43 1.52 21.71
N ILE A 324 10.91 2.58 21.08
CA ILE A 324 9.50 2.96 21.22
C ILE A 324 8.59 1.84 20.74
N GLN A 325 8.92 1.19 19.61
CA GLN A 325 8.13 0.07 19.11
C GLN A 325 8.01 -1.08 20.13
N SER A 326 9.10 -1.47 20.78
CA SER A 326 9.06 -2.48 21.85
C SER A 326 8.24 -2.01 23.05
N LEU A 327 8.34 -0.73 23.42
CA LEU A 327 7.71 -0.17 24.62
C LEU A 327 6.22 0.11 24.49
N ILE A 328 5.72 0.37 23.28
CA ILE A 328 4.29 0.56 23.03
C ILE A 328 3.53 -0.76 23.16
N ASN A 329 4.09 -1.87 22.63
CA ASN A 329 3.53 -3.23 22.69
C ASN A 329 2.05 -3.35 22.27
N ILE A 330 1.65 -2.63 21.21
CA ILE A 330 0.24 -2.56 20.78
C ILE A 330 -0.36 -3.91 20.40
N LYS A 331 0.46 -4.87 19.94
CA LYS A 331 0.03 -6.22 19.55
C LYS A 331 -0.57 -7.01 20.71
N ARG A 332 -0.31 -6.61 21.95
CA ARG A 332 -0.76 -7.32 23.16
C ARG A 332 -1.62 -6.45 24.07
N GLU A 333 -1.39 -5.14 24.08
CA GLU A 333 -2.02 -4.21 25.04
C GLU A 333 -2.57 -2.92 24.37
N THR A 334 -3.85 -2.86 24.01
CA THR A 334 -4.41 -1.70 23.29
C THR A 334 -4.59 -0.44 24.16
N ALA A 335 -5.20 -0.56 25.35
CA ALA A 335 -5.41 0.59 26.24
C ALA A 335 -4.12 1.08 26.93
N PRO A 336 -3.24 0.20 27.45
CA PRO A 336 -1.92 0.62 27.97
C PRO A 336 -1.02 1.25 26.90
N ALA A 337 -1.06 0.76 25.66
CA ALA A 337 -0.28 1.33 24.55
C ALA A 337 -0.56 2.83 24.34
N LEU A 338 -1.83 3.26 24.38
CA LEU A 338 -2.19 4.67 24.22
C LEU A 338 -1.64 5.54 25.37
N THR A 339 -1.70 5.03 26.60
CA THR A 339 -1.14 5.74 27.77
C THR A 339 0.39 5.84 27.67
N ARG A 340 1.06 4.77 27.25
CA ARG A 340 2.52 4.76 27.03
C ARG A 340 2.93 5.70 25.90
N ALA A 341 2.17 5.71 24.78
CA ALA A 341 2.36 6.63 23.66
C ALA A 341 2.33 8.09 24.10
N ARG A 342 1.29 8.49 24.84
CA ARG A 342 1.17 9.85 25.39
C ARG A 342 2.31 10.18 26.35
N THR A 343 2.69 9.22 27.20
CA THR A 343 3.78 9.41 28.18
C THR A 343 5.11 9.67 27.49
N ILE A 344 5.49 8.82 26.52
CA ILE A 344 6.75 8.94 25.79
C ILE A 344 6.80 10.25 25.00
N LEU A 345 5.70 10.62 24.35
CA LEU A 345 5.63 11.88 23.60
C LEU A 345 5.77 13.10 24.51
N ALA A 346 5.07 13.12 25.65
CA ALA A 346 5.20 14.19 26.64
C ALA A 346 6.63 14.29 27.20
N MET A 347 7.33 13.18 27.40
CA MET A 347 8.74 13.18 27.80
C MET A 347 9.64 13.80 26.72
N ALA A 348 9.35 13.55 25.44
CA ALA A 348 10.08 14.17 24.32
C ALA A 348 9.84 15.69 24.26
N GLU A 349 8.59 16.12 24.44
CA GLU A 349 8.22 17.54 24.51
C GLU A 349 8.92 18.27 25.67
N ARG A 350 9.14 17.59 26.79
CA ARG A 350 9.94 18.08 27.93
C ARG A 350 11.45 17.88 27.77
N GLN A 351 11.92 17.35 26.63
CA GLN A 351 13.33 17.07 26.35
C GLN A 351 13.99 16.11 27.37
N GLU A 352 13.22 15.20 27.95
CA GLU A 352 13.70 14.25 28.96
C GLU A 352 14.36 12.99 28.36
N ILE A 353 14.11 12.73 27.07
CA ILE A 353 14.61 11.55 26.36
C ILE A 353 15.52 11.93 25.19
N GLY A 354 16.48 11.07 24.90
CA GLY A 354 17.53 11.31 23.93
C GLY A 354 18.77 11.97 24.51
N ARG A 355 19.92 11.30 24.40
CA ARG A 355 21.24 11.83 24.75
C ARG A 355 22.29 11.39 23.72
N PRO A 356 23.29 12.26 23.40
CA PRO A 356 23.53 13.59 23.96
C PRO A 356 22.53 14.66 23.50
N ILE A 357 21.81 14.41 22.40
CA ILE A 357 20.80 15.30 21.84
C ILE A 357 19.43 14.74 22.17
N ALA A 358 18.56 15.58 22.74
CA ALA A 358 17.18 15.21 23.04
C ALA A 358 16.43 14.86 21.75
N PHE A 359 15.57 13.85 21.80
CA PHE A 359 14.77 13.48 20.63
C PHE A 359 13.82 14.62 20.28
N ALA A 360 13.79 14.99 19.00
CA ALA A 360 12.81 15.96 18.52
C ALA A 360 11.39 15.38 18.71
N PRO A 361 10.44 16.14 19.28
CA PRO A 361 9.08 15.65 19.50
C PRO A 361 8.41 15.08 18.24
N ALA A 362 8.65 15.68 17.06
CA ALA A 362 8.13 15.17 15.80
C ALA A 362 8.69 13.78 15.41
N VAL A 363 9.96 13.51 15.70
CA VAL A 363 10.57 12.19 15.47
C VAL A 363 9.93 11.15 16.39
N VAL A 364 9.69 11.51 17.65
CA VAL A 364 9.01 10.65 18.63
C VAL A 364 7.55 10.43 18.25
N PHE A 365 6.83 11.47 17.83
CA PHE A 365 5.46 11.36 17.31
C PHE A 365 5.40 10.34 16.16
N LYS A 366 6.32 10.43 15.20
CA LYS A 366 6.37 9.49 14.08
C LYS A 366 6.67 8.07 14.52
N ALA A 367 7.65 7.89 15.40
CA ALA A 367 8.01 6.58 15.95
C ALA A 367 6.84 5.93 16.71
N VAL A 368 6.13 6.72 17.51
CA VAL A 368 4.92 6.28 18.23
C VAL A 368 3.81 5.92 17.25
N LEU A 369 3.57 6.76 16.23
CA LEU A 369 2.57 6.47 15.20
C LEU A 369 2.88 5.19 14.42
N ASP A 370 4.16 4.95 14.08
CA ASP A 370 4.60 3.72 13.44
C ASP A 370 4.49 2.49 14.36
N ALA A 371 4.69 2.67 15.66
CA ALA A 371 4.55 1.62 16.67
C ALA A 371 3.08 1.26 16.93
N MET A 372 2.16 2.21 16.77
CA MET A 372 0.72 2.02 16.96
C MET A 372 -0.03 1.59 15.69
N LYS A 373 0.66 1.02 14.68
CA LYS A 373 -0.03 0.49 13.49
C LYS A 373 -1.09 -0.54 13.88
N PHE A 374 -2.23 -0.52 13.19
CA PHE A 374 -3.41 -1.30 13.56
C PHE A 374 -3.11 -2.81 13.57
N ASP A 375 -3.62 -3.50 14.58
CA ASP A 375 -3.84 -4.94 14.45
C ASP A 375 -4.98 -5.15 13.44
N ARG A 376 -4.65 -5.78 12.30
CA ARG A 376 -5.59 -6.06 11.22
C ARG A 376 -6.75 -6.95 11.67
N ALA A 377 -6.59 -7.68 12.77
CA ALA A 377 -7.63 -8.56 13.32
C ALA A 377 -8.79 -7.79 13.98
N GLU A 378 -8.51 -6.69 14.69
CA GLU A 378 -9.52 -5.99 15.49
C GLU A 378 -10.20 -4.83 14.75
N LYS A 379 -9.63 -4.33 13.64
CA LYS A 379 -10.15 -3.22 12.79
C LYS A 379 -10.43 -1.90 13.54
N ALA A 380 -10.09 -1.83 14.82
CA ALA A 380 -10.19 -0.66 15.69
C ALA A 380 -8.86 -0.51 16.46
N GLY A 381 -8.45 0.72 16.75
CA GLY A 381 -7.14 0.95 17.35
C GLY A 381 -7.00 2.29 18.06
N PRO A 382 -6.08 2.39 19.04
CA PRO A 382 -5.80 3.64 19.75
C PRO A 382 -5.26 4.75 18.84
N THR A 383 -4.84 4.41 17.63
CA THR A 383 -4.24 5.31 16.63
C THR A 383 -5.13 6.49 16.29
N ALA A 384 -6.43 6.27 16.08
CA ALA A 384 -7.38 7.35 15.79
C ALA A 384 -7.44 8.37 16.93
N ARG A 385 -7.51 7.89 18.18
CA ARG A 385 -7.53 8.76 19.37
C ARG A 385 -6.23 9.52 19.56
N PHE A 386 -5.10 8.85 19.35
CA PHE A 386 -3.80 9.51 19.39
C PHE A 386 -3.67 10.59 18.30
N LEU A 387 -4.18 10.32 17.09
CA LEU A 387 -4.21 11.31 16.01
C LEU A 387 -5.14 12.48 16.35
N ASP A 388 -6.30 12.24 16.95
CA ASP A 388 -7.20 13.31 17.38
C ASP A 388 -6.53 14.26 18.39
N ASP A 389 -5.71 13.72 19.29
CA ASP A 389 -4.99 14.48 20.31
C ASP A 389 -3.80 15.29 19.74
N HIS A 390 -3.14 14.80 18.69
CA HIS A 390 -1.79 15.26 18.31
C HIS A 390 -1.61 15.69 16.86
N ALA A 391 -2.44 15.22 15.91
CA ALA A 391 -2.19 15.43 14.47
C ALA A 391 -2.11 16.91 14.08
N GLU A 392 -2.92 17.77 14.69
CA GLU A 392 -2.92 19.20 14.39
C GLU A 392 -1.59 19.87 14.73
N THR A 393 -1.04 19.59 15.92
CA THR A 393 0.25 20.13 16.37
C THR A 393 1.38 19.69 15.44
N TYR A 394 1.46 18.39 15.14
CA TYR A 394 2.58 17.84 14.37
C TYR A 394 2.47 18.07 12.87
N ALA A 395 1.26 18.25 12.33
CA ALA A 395 1.10 18.72 10.96
C ALA A 395 1.62 20.16 10.80
N LYS A 396 1.31 21.05 11.75
CA LYS A 396 1.74 22.46 11.74
C LYS A 396 3.22 22.66 12.06
N THR A 397 3.86 21.69 12.69
CA THR A 397 5.28 21.77 13.08
C THR A 397 6.16 21.63 11.83
N PRO A 398 7.03 22.61 11.50
CA PRO A 398 7.89 22.52 10.33
C PRO A 398 8.79 21.28 10.36
N GLN A 399 8.73 20.46 9.31
CA GLN A 399 9.52 19.24 9.16
C GLN A 399 10.05 19.07 7.72
N ARG A 400 10.98 18.13 7.52
CA ARG A 400 11.46 17.76 6.18
C ARG A 400 10.33 17.12 5.36
N ALA A 401 10.32 17.32 4.04
CA ALA A 401 9.30 16.74 3.14
C ALA A 401 9.09 15.23 3.32
N GLY A 402 10.17 14.47 3.59
CA GLY A 402 10.09 13.02 3.85
C GLY A 402 9.26 12.62 5.08
N PHE A 403 9.18 13.48 6.11
CA PHE A 403 8.33 13.25 7.28
C PHE A 403 6.84 13.29 6.89
N TYR A 404 6.43 14.33 6.17
CA TYR A 404 5.05 14.46 5.70
C TYR A 404 4.70 13.33 4.75
N ARG A 405 5.55 13.05 3.76
CA ARG A 405 5.33 11.99 2.75
C ARG A 405 5.14 10.62 3.41
N SER A 406 6.03 10.23 4.32
CA SER A 406 5.93 8.93 5.00
C SER A 406 4.72 8.82 5.93
N THR A 407 4.33 9.93 6.58
CA THR A 407 3.14 9.99 7.44
C THR A 407 1.86 9.88 6.61
N ILE A 408 1.77 10.62 5.51
CA ILE A 408 0.66 10.59 4.56
C ILE A 408 0.43 9.17 4.02
N VAL A 409 1.48 8.51 3.52
CA VAL A 409 1.39 7.14 2.98
C VAL A 409 0.91 6.16 4.04
N MET A 410 1.39 6.29 5.28
CA MET A 410 0.94 5.46 6.40
C MET A 410 -0.56 5.68 6.68
N LEU A 411 -0.98 6.93 6.87
CA LEU A 411 -2.38 7.26 7.16
C LEU A 411 -3.35 6.82 6.04
N MET A 412 -2.92 6.92 4.78
CA MET A 412 -3.69 6.40 3.64
C MET A 412 -3.90 4.89 3.74
N ASN A 413 -2.85 4.14 4.04
CA ASN A 413 -2.94 2.68 4.21
C ASN A 413 -3.85 2.32 5.40
N GLU A 414 -3.73 3.02 6.53
CA GLU A 414 -4.57 2.76 7.71
C GLU A 414 -6.04 3.11 7.47
N SER A 415 -6.33 4.15 6.68
CA SER A 415 -7.70 4.50 6.29
C SER A 415 -8.44 3.38 5.55
N MET A 416 -7.70 2.45 4.92
CA MET A 416 -8.29 1.32 4.16
C MET A 416 -8.84 0.21 5.06
N VAL A 417 -8.30 0.08 6.27
CA VAL A 417 -8.59 -1.06 7.16
C VAL A 417 -9.35 -0.66 8.43
N ALA A 418 -9.38 0.64 8.76
CA ALA A 418 -10.03 1.18 9.95
C ALA A 418 -11.57 1.08 9.90
N THR A 419 -12.20 0.97 11.07
CA THR A 419 -13.67 1.14 11.25
C THR A 419 -14.14 2.54 10.84
N ASP A 420 -15.44 2.72 10.60
CA ASP A 420 -16.01 4.02 10.18
C ASP A 420 -15.74 5.16 11.18
N ALA A 421 -15.71 4.85 12.48
CA ALA A 421 -15.41 5.83 13.52
C ALA A 421 -13.95 6.29 13.44
N ASP A 422 -13.01 5.34 13.41
CA ASP A 422 -11.57 5.62 13.37
C ASP A 422 -11.12 6.20 12.02
N ARG A 423 -11.76 5.76 10.92
CA ARG A 423 -11.49 6.24 9.56
C ARG A 423 -11.69 7.76 9.47
N ARG A 424 -12.67 8.33 10.18
CA ARG A 424 -12.89 9.78 10.21
C ARG A 424 -11.71 10.54 10.82
N SER A 425 -11.21 10.10 11.98
CA SER A 425 -10.04 10.72 12.63
C SER A 425 -8.79 10.61 11.76
N ILE A 426 -8.58 9.45 11.12
CA ILE A 426 -7.46 9.23 10.19
C ILE A 426 -7.55 10.16 8.98
N LEU A 427 -8.73 10.28 8.35
CA LEU A 427 -8.92 11.18 7.21
C LEU A 427 -8.72 12.64 7.61
N ARG A 428 -9.20 13.06 8.79
CA ARG A 428 -8.93 14.40 9.34
C ARG A 428 -7.42 14.65 9.50
N ALA A 429 -6.70 13.71 10.11
CA ALA A 429 -5.25 13.81 10.27
C ALA A 429 -4.55 13.89 8.90
N LEU A 430 -4.95 13.03 7.96
CA LEU A 430 -4.43 13.02 6.61
C LEU A 430 -4.59 14.38 5.92
N THR A 431 -5.77 14.99 6.00
CA THR A 431 -6.02 16.36 5.53
C THR A 431 -5.07 17.38 6.17
N LEU A 432 -4.86 17.33 7.49
CA LEU A 432 -3.97 18.25 8.20
C LEU A 432 -2.52 18.15 7.70
N PHE A 433 -2.00 16.93 7.55
CA PHE A 433 -0.64 16.69 7.06
C PHE A 433 -0.47 17.14 5.60
N TYR A 434 -1.50 16.95 4.76
CA TYR A 434 -1.52 17.48 3.40
C TYR A 434 -1.55 19.01 3.34
N ALA A 435 -2.27 19.66 4.25
CA ALA A 435 -2.43 21.12 4.26
C ALA A 435 -1.12 21.85 4.61
N HIS A 436 -0.29 21.23 5.46
CA HIS A 436 0.90 21.86 6.04
C HIS A 436 2.22 21.27 5.51
N GLN A 437 2.17 20.32 4.58
CA GLN A 437 3.40 19.84 3.94
C GLN A 437 4.05 20.98 3.15
N PRO A 438 5.39 21.12 3.20
CA PRO A 438 6.08 22.08 2.35
C PRO A 438 5.82 21.77 0.87
N GLU A 439 5.70 22.80 0.04
CA GLU A 439 5.51 22.69 -1.42
C GLU A 439 6.72 22.01 -2.07
N ASP A 440 6.83 20.69 -1.93
CA ASP A 440 7.73 19.87 -2.73
C ASP A 440 7.01 19.51 -4.04
N ARG A 441 7.71 19.71 -5.15
CA ARG A 441 7.17 19.68 -6.53
C ARG A 441 6.55 18.32 -6.92
N ASP A 442 6.87 17.27 -6.15
CA ASP A 442 6.47 15.87 -6.35
C ASP A 442 5.51 15.33 -5.27
N THR A 443 4.86 16.21 -4.48
CA THR A 443 3.78 15.78 -3.59
C THR A 443 2.74 14.99 -4.39
N ASP A 444 2.52 13.75 -3.97
CA ASP A 444 1.88 12.68 -4.72
C ASP A 444 0.43 13.08 -5.05
N ARG A 445 0.19 13.74 -6.20
CA ARG A 445 -1.12 14.31 -6.59
C ARG A 445 -2.22 13.26 -6.67
N ARG A 446 -1.81 12.01 -6.93
CA ARG A 446 -2.61 10.81 -6.81
C ARG A 446 -3.26 10.70 -5.43
N ALA A 447 -2.50 11.01 -4.40
CA ALA A 447 -2.84 10.81 -3.02
C ALA A 447 -3.87 11.86 -2.54
N TYR A 448 -3.88 13.06 -3.14
CA TYR A 448 -4.96 14.05 -3.01
C TYR A 448 -6.28 13.59 -3.66
N HIS A 449 -6.21 13.03 -4.88
CA HIS A 449 -7.39 12.43 -5.53
C HIS A 449 -7.92 11.23 -4.74
N GLU A 450 -7.04 10.34 -4.30
CA GLU A 450 -7.41 9.21 -3.45
C GLU A 450 -8.08 9.66 -2.15
N LEU A 451 -7.56 10.71 -1.50
CA LEU A 451 -8.20 11.28 -0.31
C LEU A 451 -9.63 11.75 -0.61
N ALA A 452 -9.83 12.48 -1.69
CA ALA A 452 -11.15 12.99 -2.04
C ALA A 452 -12.15 11.87 -2.39
N VAL A 453 -11.72 10.87 -3.16
CA VAL A 453 -12.54 9.69 -3.47
C VAL A 453 -12.91 8.93 -2.19
N ARG A 454 -11.98 8.83 -1.22
CA ARG A 454 -12.27 8.20 0.08
C ARG A 454 -13.33 8.95 0.87
N TYR A 455 -13.30 10.29 0.86
CA TYR A 455 -14.38 11.09 1.44
C TYR A 455 -15.71 10.87 0.70
N GLU A 456 -15.72 10.83 -0.63
CA GLU A 456 -16.94 10.55 -1.40
C GLU A 456 -17.54 9.18 -1.06
N ASN A 457 -16.72 8.13 -1.02
CA ASN A 457 -17.18 6.79 -0.64
C ASN A 457 -17.76 6.78 0.77
N LEU A 458 -17.09 7.44 1.74
CA LEU A 458 -17.57 7.51 3.12
C LEU A 458 -18.90 8.28 3.24
N ILE A 459 -19.05 9.37 2.47
CA ILE A 459 -20.29 10.13 2.40
C ILE A 459 -21.43 9.29 1.81
N ASN A 460 -21.15 8.51 0.76
CA ASN A 460 -22.13 7.66 0.08
C ASN A 460 -22.55 6.45 0.92
N GLU A 461 -21.64 5.90 1.72
CA GLU A 461 -21.93 4.78 2.62
C GLU A 461 -22.71 5.21 3.87
N GLU A 462 -22.66 6.50 4.25
CA GLU A 462 -23.29 7.02 5.47
C GLU A 462 -24.79 7.27 5.31
N LYS A 463 -25.57 6.40 5.95
CA LYS A 463 -27.04 6.45 5.94
C LYS A 463 -27.59 7.55 6.83
N ASP A 464 -26.90 7.89 7.92
CA ASP A 464 -27.33 8.94 8.85
C ASP A 464 -27.09 10.34 8.24
N ALA A 465 -28.16 11.11 8.06
CA ALA A 465 -28.08 12.42 7.42
C ALA A 465 -27.21 13.44 8.18
N SER A 466 -27.18 13.37 9.52
CA SER A 466 -26.38 14.27 10.35
C SER A 466 -24.90 13.97 10.21
N LYS A 467 -24.53 12.68 10.32
CA LYS A 467 -23.15 12.23 10.11
C LYS A 467 -22.67 12.47 8.69
N ARG A 468 -23.52 12.23 7.70
CA ARG A 468 -23.23 12.52 6.29
C ARG A 468 -22.97 14.02 6.06
N ASN A 469 -23.76 14.90 6.65
CA ASN A 469 -23.55 16.35 6.56
C ASN A 469 -22.24 16.78 7.23
N ALA A 470 -21.88 16.19 8.37
CA ALA A 470 -20.60 16.43 9.02
C ALA A 470 -19.41 15.95 8.16
N LEU A 471 -19.54 14.80 7.50
CA LEU A 471 -18.55 14.30 6.53
C LEU A 471 -18.42 15.21 5.32
N ILE A 472 -19.53 15.73 4.79
CA ILE A 472 -19.54 16.71 3.70
C ILE A 472 -18.81 17.99 4.13
N ALA A 473 -19.08 18.50 5.34
CA ALA A 473 -18.39 19.66 5.87
C ALA A 473 -16.88 19.42 6.04
N ALA A 474 -16.48 18.27 6.59
CA ALA A 474 -15.07 17.89 6.72
C ALA A 474 -14.37 17.71 5.36
N ALA A 475 -15.08 17.14 4.36
CA ALA A 475 -14.60 17.04 3.00
C ALA A 475 -14.47 18.41 2.33
N ALA A 476 -15.38 19.36 2.62
CA ALA A 476 -15.32 20.73 2.13
C ALA A 476 -14.17 21.53 2.78
N GLU A 477 -13.90 21.35 4.08
CA GLU A 477 -12.73 21.94 4.75
C GLU A 477 -11.43 21.36 4.18
N SER A 478 -11.43 20.05 3.91
CA SER A 478 -10.32 19.37 3.22
C SER A 478 -10.14 19.91 1.80
N ARG A 479 -11.20 20.37 1.14
CA ARG A 479 -11.19 20.83 -0.25
C ARG A 479 -10.30 22.04 -0.48
N GLU A 480 -10.24 23.01 0.44
CA GLU A 480 -9.33 24.15 0.28
C GLU A 480 -7.85 23.74 0.41
N ALA A 481 -7.56 22.84 1.36
CA ALA A 481 -6.21 22.35 1.62
C ALA A 481 -5.69 21.33 0.59
N VAL A 482 -6.60 20.58 -0.06
CA VAL A 482 -6.29 19.42 -0.91
C VAL A 482 -6.53 19.71 -2.39
N VAL A 483 -7.61 20.42 -2.71
CA VAL A 483 -8.14 20.47 -4.08
C VAL A 483 -7.68 21.72 -4.83
N ILE A 484 -7.38 22.83 -4.14
CA ILE A 484 -6.77 24.02 -4.76
C ILE A 484 -5.34 23.73 -5.30
N PRO A 485 -4.47 23.00 -4.56
CA PRO A 485 -3.17 22.58 -5.09
C PRO A 485 -3.24 21.74 -6.37
N LEU A 486 -4.31 20.95 -6.58
CA LEU A 486 -4.50 20.18 -7.81
C LEU A 486 -4.58 21.06 -9.06
N CYS A 487 -4.99 22.34 -8.93
CA CYS A 487 -5.06 23.27 -10.05
C CYS A 487 -3.70 23.84 -10.49
N ARG A 488 -2.66 23.75 -9.66
CA ARG A 488 -1.34 24.38 -9.90
C ARG A 488 -0.37 23.50 -10.71
N ALA A 489 -0.87 22.42 -11.29
CA ALA A 489 -0.09 21.26 -11.67
C ALA A 489 -0.59 20.63 -12.98
N PRO A 490 0.29 20.32 -13.97
CA PRO A 490 -0.12 19.57 -15.16
C PRO A 490 -0.56 18.15 -14.78
N LEU A 491 -1.68 17.70 -15.35
CA LEU A 491 -2.29 16.38 -15.11
C LEU A 491 -1.29 15.26 -15.43
N PRO A 492 -1.11 14.25 -14.54
CA PRO A 492 -0.12 13.19 -14.76
C PRO A 492 -0.38 12.41 -16.06
N ASP A 493 0.71 11.93 -16.65
CA ASP A 493 0.70 11.10 -17.87
C ASP A 493 0.08 9.72 -17.58
N PRO A 494 -0.57 9.07 -18.58
CA PRO A 494 -1.46 7.92 -18.37
C PRO A 494 -0.75 6.61 -17.98
N GLU A 495 0.57 6.57 -17.82
CA GLU A 495 1.28 5.32 -17.51
C GLU A 495 1.03 4.80 -16.08
N ASN A 496 0.51 5.62 -15.15
CA ASN A 496 0.29 5.22 -13.75
C ASN A 496 -1.15 5.49 -13.25
N GLY A 497 -2.08 4.63 -13.66
CA GLY A 497 -3.26 4.23 -12.87
C GLY A 497 -4.47 5.19 -12.77
N TYR A 498 -4.33 6.50 -12.98
CA TYR A 498 -5.47 7.44 -13.04
C TYR A 498 -5.43 8.26 -14.33
N THR A 499 -6.56 8.33 -15.02
CA THR A 499 -6.63 9.02 -16.31
C THR A 499 -6.88 10.52 -16.12
N ARG A 500 -6.33 11.34 -17.02
CA ARG A 500 -6.65 12.78 -17.14
C ARG A 500 -8.16 13.07 -17.05
N LYS A 501 -8.98 12.15 -17.56
CA LYS A 501 -10.45 12.23 -17.60
C LYS A 501 -11.10 12.12 -16.22
N GLU A 502 -10.60 11.26 -15.34
CA GLU A 502 -11.15 11.05 -14.00
C GLU A 502 -10.90 12.27 -13.12
N MET A 503 -9.66 12.78 -13.13
CA MET A 503 -9.32 14.01 -12.41
C MET A 503 -10.13 15.21 -12.91
N THR A 504 -10.24 15.37 -14.23
CA THR A 504 -11.06 16.45 -14.83
C THR A 504 -12.52 16.34 -14.38
N SER A 505 -13.08 15.13 -14.43
CA SER A 505 -14.45 14.84 -13.98
C SER A 505 -14.67 15.18 -12.50
N PHE A 506 -13.73 14.77 -11.64
CA PHE A 506 -13.75 15.05 -10.21
C PHE A 506 -13.75 16.56 -9.95
N LEU A 507 -12.82 17.31 -10.54
CA LEU A 507 -12.70 18.76 -10.30
C LEU A 507 -13.90 19.54 -10.83
N LEU A 508 -14.47 19.14 -11.97
CA LEU A 508 -15.69 19.74 -12.52
C LEU A 508 -16.91 19.47 -11.64
N ARG A 509 -17.06 18.25 -11.12
CA ARG A 509 -18.16 17.90 -10.20
C ARG A 509 -18.16 18.75 -8.94
N HIS A 510 -16.97 19.03 -8.43
CA HIS A 510 -16.82 19.87 -7.25
C HIS A 510 -16.91 21.36 -7.58
N ALA A 511 -16.79 21.79 -8.85
CA ALA A 511 -16.69 23.21 -9.23
C ALA A 511 -15.44 23.89 -8.66
N VAL A 512 -14.29 23.24 -8.87
CA VAL A 512 -12.99 23.77 -8.45
C VAL A 512 -12.50 24.77 -9.51
N PRO A 513 -12.11 26.00 -9.12
CA PRO A 513 -11.64 26.99 -10.07
C PRO A 513 -10.20 26.69 -10.52
N CYS A 514 -10.03 25.81 -11.51
CA CYS A 514 -8.74 25.61 -12.17
C CYS A 514 -8.72 26.28 -13.55
N ALA A 515 -7.65 27.04 -13.85
CA ALA A 515 -7.51 27.77 -15.12
C ALA A 515 -7.46 26.87 -16.36
N TRP A 516 -7.04 25.60 -16.22
CA TRP A 516 -6.93 24.64 -17.32
C TRP A 516 -8.17 23.74 -17.48
N LEU A 517 -9.15 23.83 -16.58
CA LEU A 517 -10.40 23.07 -16.73
C LEU A 517 -11.25 23.71 -17.84
N PRO A 518 -11.94 22.89 -18.65
CA PRO A 518 -12.84 23.44 -19.66
C PRO A 518 -14.02 24.12 -18.98
N ASP A 519 -14.28 25.37 -19.34
CA ASP A 519 -15.45 26.10 -18.88
C ASP A 519 -16.71 25.65 -19.64
N VAL A 520 -17.89 26.03 -19.13
CA VAL A 520 -19.19 25.65 -19.69
C VAL A 520 -19.35 26.09 -21.14
N ASP A 521 -18.86 27.29 -21.50
CA ASP A 521 -19.02 27.84 -22.84
C ASP A 521 -18.15 27.06 -23.85
N SER A 522 -16.93 26.68 -23.46
CA SER A 522 -16.03 25.82 -24.23
C SER A 522 -16.62 24.42 -24.46
N LEU A 523 -17.30 23.85 -23.46
CA LEU A 523 -17.95 22.55 -23.56
C LEU A 523 -19.19 22.61 -24.46
N ILE A 524 -19.97 23.69 -24.38
CA ILE A 524 -21.10 23.93 -25.29
C ILE A 524 -20.61 24.05 -26.74
N ALA A 525 -19.54 24.81 -26.98
CA ALA A 525 -18.92 24.93 -28.30
C ALA A 525 -18.46 23.56 -28.82
N LYS A 526 -17.78 22.75 -28.01
CA LYS A 526 -17.41 21.37 -28.37
C LYS A 526 -18.62 20.50 -28.67
N MET A 527 -19.71 20.62 -27.92
CA MET A 527 -20.95 19.92 -28.23
C MET A 527 -21.50 20.33 -29.60
N HIS A 528 -21.34 21.58 -30.05
CA HIS A 528 -21.81 22.02 -31.37
C HIS A 528 -20.85 21.62 -32.50
N ASP A 529 -19.58 21.96 -32.36
CA ASP A 529 -18.62 21.99 -33.48
C ASP A 529 -17.64 20.83 -33.48
N GLY A 530 -17.51 20.11 -32.35
CA GLY A 530 -16.58 18.99 -32.20
C GLY A 530 -17.02 17.72 -32.94
N ASP A 531 -16.11 16.76 -33.05
CA ASP A 531 -16.40 15.42 -33.54
C ASP A 531 -17.26 14.61 -32.53
N TRP A 532 -17.55 13.34 -32.85
CA TRP A 532 -18.41 12.53 -31.99
C TRP A 532 -17.83 12.34 -30.58
N ASP A 533 -16.52 12.13 -30.47
CA ASP A 533 -15.85 11.87 -29.21
C ASP A 533 -15.74 13.15 -28.37
N ASP A 534 -15.52 14.30 -29.02
CA ASP A 534 -15.61 15.61 -28.40
C ASP A 534 -17.03 15.88 -27.84
N LYS A 535 -18.08 15.55 -28.59
CA LYS A 535 -19.47 15.72 -28.14
C LYS A 535 -19.80 14.83 -26.95
N VAL A 536 -19.40 13.56 -26.97
CA VAL A 536 -19.58 12.62 -25.86
C VAL A 536 -18.81 13.11 -24.63
N THR A 537 -17.54 13.50 -24.80
CA THR A 537 -16.71 14.01 -23.69
C THR A 537 -17.28 15.29 -23.10
N ALA A 538 -17.70 16.25 -23.94
CA ALA A 538 -18.24 17.51 -23.48
C ALA A 538 -19.58 17.35 -22.75
N SER A 539 -20.49 16.52 -23.29
CA SER A 539 -21.75 16.21 -22.63
C SER A 539 -21.55 15.44 -21.32
N ALA A 540 -20.59 14.51 -21.27
CA ALA A 540 -20.21 13.81 -20.03
C ALA A 540 -19.71 14.78 -18.95
N TYR A 541 -18.84 15.73 -19.31
CA TYR A 541 -18.35 16.75 -18.39
C TYR A 541 -19.44 17.70 -17.91
N LEU A 542 -20.26 18.25 -18.81
CA LEU A 542 -21.39 19.10 -18.43
C LEU A 542 -22.37 18.38 -17.49
N SER A 543 -22.58 17.08 -17.70
CA SER A 543 -23.49 16.28 -16.85
C SER A 543 -23.02 16.18 -15.40
N GLN A 544 -21.72 16.36 -15.13
CA GLN A 544 -21.14 16.27 -13.79
C GLN A 544 -21.10 17.61 -13.04
N MET A 545 -21.23 18.75 -13.72
CA MET A 545 -21.04 20.09 -13.13
C MET A 545 -22.22 20.59 -12.27
N GLY A 546 -23.34 19.85 -12.21
CA GLY A 546 -24.49 20.23 -11.40
C GLY A 546 -25.13 21.55 -11.87
N PRO A 547 -25.56 22.43 -10.94
CA PRO A 547 -26.13 23.74 -11.26
C PRO A 547 -25.24 24.66 -12.10
N HIS A 548 -23.92 24.48 -12.07
CA HIS A 548 -22.98 25.31 -12.85
C HIS A 548 -23.16 25.13 -14.37
N ALA A 549 -23.72 24.00 -14.82
CA ALA A 549 -24.02 23.76 -16.23
C ALA A 549 -25.32 24.43 -16.72
N LYS A 550 -25.96 25.33 -15.95
CA LYS A 550 -27.25 25.94 -16.32
C LYS A 550 -27.26 26.59 -17.71
N LYS A 551 -26.15 27.21 -18.13
CA LYS A 551 -26.02 27.77 -19.50
C LYS A 551 -26.22 26.73 -20.61
N ALA A 552 -25.96 25.44 -20.34
CA ALA A 552 -26.11 24.36 -21.30
C ALA A 552 -27.54 23.83 -21.44
N GLU A 553 -28.54 24.38 -20.74
CA GLU A 553 -29.94 23.89 -20.73
C GLU A 553 -30.53 23.73 -22.13
N GLN A 554 -30.42 24.76 -22.98
CA GLN A 554 -30.98 24.72 -24.34
C GLN A 554 -30.21 23.75 -25.25
N THR A 555 -28.90 23.65 -25.08
CA THR A 555 -28.08 22.67 -25.78
C THR A 555 -28.46 21.26 -25.36
N ALA A 556 -28.65 21.00 -24.06
CA ALA A 556 -29.08 19.71 -23.54
C ALA A 556 -30.46 19.32 -24.06
N LEU A 557 -31.44 20.25 -24.09
CA LEU A 557 -32.75 20.01 -24.68
C LEU A 557 -32.63 19.60 -26.16
N LYS A 558 -31.88 20.36 -26.96
CA LYS A 558 -31.67 20.08 -28.39
C LYS A 558 -31.10 18.67 -28.61
N TYR A 559 -30.07 18.30 -27.85
CA TYR A 559 -29.39 17.01 -28.01
C TYR A 559 -30.21 15.84 -27.44
N LEU A 560 -31.00 16.05 -26.39
CA LEU A 560 -31.94 15.04 -25.88
C LEU A 560 -32.99 14.64 -26.93
N GLN A 561 -33.44 15.59 -27.75
CA GLN A 561 -34.50 15.40 -28.74
C GLN A 561 -34.02 14.82 -30.09
N ILE A 562 -32.73 14.50 -30.24
CA ILE A 562 -32.21 13.90 -31.47
C ILE A 562 -32.90 12.55 -31.72
N LYS A 563 -33.48 12.40 -32.92
CA LYS A 563 -34.13 11.17 -33.36
C LYS A 563 -33.17 10.37 -34.24
N GLY A 564 -33.03 9.08 -33.95
CA GLY A 564 -32.26 8.14 -34.77
C GLY A 564 -30.76 8.08 -34.45
N MET A 565 -30.17 6.94 -34.88
CA MET A 565 -28.81 6.44 -34.64
C MET A 565 -28.48 5.97 -33.21
N SER A 566 -28.21 4.67 -33.10
CA SER A 566 -27.74 3.95 -31.90
C SER A 566 -26.52 4.58 -31.23
N ARG A 567 -25.72 5.37 -31.96
CA ARG A 567 -24.58 6.10 -31.35
C ARG A 567 -25.02 7.25 -30.43
N SER A 568 -26.19 7.86 -30.65
CA SER A 568 -26.65 9.06 -29.91
C SER A 568 -27.11 8.82 -28.47
N ASP A 569 -27.27 7.56 -28.08
CA ASP A 569 -27.80 7.16 -26.77
C ASP A 569 -26.99 7.73 -25.61
N GLU A 570 -25.66 7.74 -25.73
CA GLU A 570 -24.76 8.28 -24.70
C GLU A 570 -24.98 9.79 -24.50
N ILE A 571 -24.97 10.57 -25.58
CA ILE A 571 -25.17 12.02 -25.51
C ILE A 571 -26.57 12.34 -24.97
N ARG A 572 -27.60 11.61 -25.43
CA ARG A 572 -28.98 11.79 -24.94
C ARG A 572 -29.12 11.49 -23.45
N ALA A 573 -28.48 10.43 -22.96
CA ALA A 573 -28.45 10.09 -21.54
C ALA A 573 -27.71 11.17 -20.73
N HIS A 574 -26.58 11.69 -21.22
CA HIS A 574 -25.89 12.81 -20.60
C HIS A 574 -26.77 14.08 -20.57
N CYS A 575 -27.47 14.40 -21.65
CA CYS A 575 -28.37 15.55 -21.70
C CYS A 575 -29.57 15.43 -20.76
N ALA A 576 -30.17 14.25 -20.64
CA ALA A 576 -31.20 14.00 -19.62
C ALA A 576 -30.64 14.24 -18.21
N THR A 577 -29.41 13.73 -17.95
CA THR A 577 -28.70 13.94 -16.68
C THR A 577 -28.42 15.42 -16.41
N ILE A 578 -27.95 16.18 -17.41
CA ILE A 578 -27.72 17.63 -17.32
C ILE A 578 -29.00 18.33 -16.86
N LEU A 579 -30.13 18.10 -17.53
CA LEU A 579 -31.41 18.75 -17.22
C LEU A 579 -31.89 18.45 -15.79
N GLY A 580 -31.71 17.21 -15.32
CA GLY A 580 -31.98 16.83 -13.93
C GLY A 580 -31.06 17.54 -12.94
N ASN A 581 -29.75 17.58 -13.23
CA ASN A 581 -28.72 18.11 -12.34
C ASN A 581 -28.73 19.65 -12.22
N ILE A 582 -29.10 20.36 -13.28
CA ILE A 582 -29.31 21.81 -13.24
C ILE A 582 -30.64 22.18 -12.57
N GLY A 583 -31.49 21.20 -12.26
CA GLY A 583 -32.80 21.42 -11.64
C GLY A 583 -33.75 22.22 -12.54
N THR A 584 -33.83 21.87 -13.84
CA THR A 584 -34.60 22.62 -14.84
C THR A 584 -36.03 22.94 -14.38
N THR A 585 -36.49 24.14 -14.72
CA THR A 585 -37.87 24.61 -14.55
C THR A 585 -38.53 24.88 -15.90
N ASP A 586 -37.82 24.64 -16.99
CA ASP A 586 -38.30 24.87 -18.35
C ASP A 586 -39.30 23.77 -18.75
N ALA A 587 -40.50 24.18 -19.13
CA ALA A 587 -41.57 23.27 -19.49
C ALA A 587 -41.20 22.37 -20.70
N ALA A 588 -40.44 22.89 -21.66
CA ALA A 588 -40.02 22.11 -22.83
C ALA A 588 -39.03 21.01 -22.42
N SER A 589 -38.07 21.33 -21.56
CA SER A 589 -37.10 20.39 -21.00
C SER A 589 -37.77 19.29 -20.17
N ILE A 590 -38.75 19.63 -19.32
CA ILE A 590 -39.48 18.64 -18.52
C ILE A 590 -40.30 17.70 -19.42
N ARG A 591 -40.96 18.23 -20.46
CA ARG A 591 -41.68 17.40 -21.43
C ARG A 591 -40.75 16.49 -22.24
N ALA A 592 -39.59 16.98 -22.65
CA ALA A 592 -38.58 16.17 -23.33
C ALA A 592 -38.05 15.03 -22.43
N LEU A 593 -37.89 15.27 -21.13
CA LEU A 593 -37.56 14.22 -20.15
C LEU A 593 -38.68 13.18 -20.02
N ILE A 594 -39.96 13.61 -20.03
CA ILE A 594 -41.11 12.69 -20.02
C ILE A 594 -41.12 11.79 -21.27
N GLU A 595 -40.84 12.36 -22.44
CA GLU A 595 -40.70 11.57 -23.68
C GLU A 595 -39.51 10.62 -23.60
N ALA A 596 -38.35 11.08 -23.12
CA ALA A 596 -37.14 10.29 -22.97
C ALA A 596 -37.28 9.16 -21.92
N ALA A 597 -38.16 9.32 -20.93
CA ALA A 597 -38.46 8.27 -19.97
C ALA A 597 -39.12 7.05 -20.63
N GLY A 598 -39.73 7.18 -21.82
CA GLY A 598 -40.22 6.05 -22.61
C GLY A 598 -39.36 5.72 -23.82
N ASP A 599 -38.06 6.06 -23.78
CA ASP A 599 -37.13 5.75 -24.86
C ASP A 599 -36.82 4.24 -24.99
N PHE A 600 -36.41 3.81 -26.18
CA PHE A 600 -35.98 2.43 -26.43
C PHE A 600 -34.60 2.12 -25.85
N SER A 601 -33.75 3.13 -25.70
CA SER A 601 -32.43 3.01 -25.10
C SER A 601 -32.52 3.02 -23.58
N ASN A 602 -32.08 1.93 -22.93
CA ASN A 602 -32.08 1.83 -21.47
C ASN A 602 -31.28 2.97 -20.79
N PRO A 603 -30.06 3.32 -21.24
CA PRO A 603 -29.32 4.46 -20.68
C PRO A 603 -30.12 5.77 -20.67
N VAL A 604 -30.84 6.06 -21.76
CA VAL A 604 -31.61 7.32 -21.88
C VAL A 604 -32.86 7.28 -21.01
N LYS A 605 -33.57 6.15 -21.03
CA LYS A 605 -34.73 5.90 -20.18
C LYS A 605 -34.40 6.08 -18.69
N ASP A 606 -33.31 5.45 -18.23
CA ASP A 606 -32.94 5.49 -16.82
C ASP A 606 -32.43 6.88 -16.42
N ALA A 607 -31.60 7.52 -17.24
CA ALA A 607 -31.19 8.91 -17.00
C ALA A 607 -32.38 9.88 -16.92
N ALA A 608 -33.38 9.73 -17.79
CA ALA A 608 -34.58 10.54 -17.77
C ALA A 608 -35.45 10.30 -16.52
N LYS A 609 -35.62 9.05 -16.09
CA LYS A 609 -36.32 8.71 -14.84
C LYS A 609 -35.62 9.31 -13.62
N THR A 610 -34.29 9.16 -13.53
CA THR A 610 -33.49 9.75 -12.45
C THR A 610 -33.57 11.28 -12.48
N ALA A 611 -33.54 11.90 -13.66
CA ALA A 611 -33.71 13.34 -13.81
C ALA A 611 -35.09 13.81 -13.31
N LEU A 612 -36.18 13.17 -13.76
CA LEU A 612 -37.54 13.49 -13.30
C LEU A 612 -37.69 13.30 -11.78
N HIS A 613 -37.10 12.24 -11.22
CA HIS A 613 -37.07 12.02 -9.77
C HIS A 613 -36.31 13.13 -9.03
N ARG A 614 -35.14 13.55 -9.54
CA ARG A 614 -34.35 14.67 -8.98
C ARG A 614 -35.09 16.01 -9.05
N LEU A 615 -35.87 16.26 -10.11
CA LEU A 615 -36.71 17.45 -10.23
C LEU A 615 -37.86 17.46 -9.21
N GLY A 616 -38.30 16.29 -8.77
CA GLY A 616 -39.29 16.13 -7.71
C GLY A 616 -40.62 16.79 -8.04
N SER A 617 -41.14 17.55 -7.08
CA SER A 617 -42.44 18.25 -7.19
C SER A 617 -42.56 19.16 -8.42
N LYS A 618 -41.45 19.68 -8.96
CA LYS A 618 -41.45 20.51 -10.18
C LYS A 618 -41.89 19.74 -11.42
N ALA A 619 -41.60 18.44 -11.49
CA ALA A 619 -41.97 17.59 -12.63
C ALA A 619 -43.37 16.98 -12.50
N VAL A 620 -43.91 16.88 -11.27
CA VAL A 620 -45.19 16.22 -11.00
C VAL A 620 -46.35 16.75 -11.84
N PRO A 621 -46.58 18.08 -11.98
CA PRO A 621 -47.69 18.60 -12.78
C PRO A 621 -47.63 18.12 -14.24
N TYR A 622 -46.44 18.05 -14.83
CA TYR A 622 -46.24 17.62 -16.21
C TYR A 622 -46.44 16.10 -16.38
N MET A 623 -45.99 15.31 -15.39
CA MET A 623 -46.23 13.86 -15.39
C MET A 623 -47.72 13.54 -15.24
N VAL A 624 -48.44 14.27 -14.37
CA VAL A 624 -49.90 14.15 -14.21
C VAL A 624 -50.62 14.55 -15.49
N GLU A 625 -50.26 15.69 -16.11
CA GLU A 625 -50.83 16.13 -17.38
C GLU A 625 -50.69 15.06 -18.47
N TYR A 626 -49.51 14.44 -18.59
CA TYR A 626 -49.25 13.38 -19.56
C TYR A 626 -50.11 12.13 -19.28
N LEU A 627 -50.11 11.65 -18.03
CA LEU A 627 -50.85 10.45 -17.62
C LEU A 627 -52.37 10.62 -17.76
N SER A 628 -52.91 11.82 -17.56
CA SER A 628 -54.35 12.09 -17.72
C SER A 628 -54.84 12.02 -19.18
N ARG A 629 -53.97 12.33 -20.14
CA ARG A 629 -54.30 12.32 -21.58
C ARG A 629 -54.01 10.98 -22.26
N SER A 630 -53.02 10.25 -21.77
CA SER A 630 -52.52 9.00 -22.35
C SER A 630 -53.39 7.80 -21.95
N ARG A 631 -54.10 7.18 -22.91
CA ARG A 631 -55.04 6.06 -22.64
C ARG A 631 -54.82 4.80 -23.49
N THR A 632 -53.79 4.74 -24.33
CA THR A 632 -53.59 3.61 -25.25
C THR A 632 -52.51 2.65 -24.79
N VAL A 633 -52.60 1.39 -25.24
CA VAL A 633 -51.57 0.35 -25.01
C VAL A 633 -50.21 0.75 -25.60
N ARG A 634 -50.21 1.55 -26.68
CA ARG A 634 -48.97 2.08 -27.28
C ARG A 634 -48.25 3.07 -26.37
N ASP A 635 -48.98 3.69 -25.45
CA ASP A 635 -48.42 4.67 -24.50
C ASP A 635 -47.82 4.00 -23.26
N THR A 636 -48.05 2.70 -23.04
CA THR A 636 -47.57 1.94 -21.87
C THR A 636 -46.07 2.12 -21.62
N ARG A 637 -45.27 2.19 -22.70
CA ARG A 637 -43.82 2.45 -22.65
C ARG A 637 -43.44 3.76 -21.95
N PHE A 638 -44.30 4.77 -22.01
CA PHE A 638 -44.09 6.08 -21.38
C PHE A 638 -44.75 6.13 -20.00
N ARG A 639 -45.95 5.54 -19.85
CA ARG A 639 -46.74 5.62 -18.62
C ARG A 639 -46.08 4.91 -17.44
N LEU A 640 -45.54 3.73 -17.66
CA LEU A 640 -44.92 2.91 -16.60
C LEU A 640 -43.76 3.64 -15.90
N PRO A 641 -42.73 4.14 -16.62
CA PRO A 641 -41.67 4.95 -16.03
C PRO A 641 -42.16 6.11 -15.17
N LEU A 642 -43.19 6.85 -15.63
CA LEU A 642 -43.72 8.00 -14.89
C LEU A 642 -44.46 7.58 -13.62
N ILE A 643 -45.26 6.51 -13.68
CA ILE A 643 -45.94 5.94 -12.51
C ILE A 643 -44.89 5.49 -11.47
N THR A 644 -43.83 4.81 -11.92
CA THR A 644 -42.73 4.41 -11.05
C THR A 644 -42.05 5.61 -10.41
N VAL A 645 -41.70 6.65 -11.19
CA VAL A 645 -41.07 7.87 -10.64
C VAL A 645 -41.98 8.53 -9.62
N LEU A 646 -43.27 8.70 -9.92
CA LEU A 646 -44.26 9.28 -9.00
C LEU A 646 -44.37 8.51 -7.67
N GLY A 647 -44.31 7.18 -7.72
CA GLY A 647 -44.28 6.34 -6.52
C GLY A 647 -43.02 6.55 -5.69
N ARG A 648 -41.85 6.61 -6.32
CA ARG A 648 -40.54 6.79 -5.65
C ARG A 648 -40.36 8.16 -5.00
N LEU A 649 -41.12 9.17 -5.45
CA LEU A 649 -41.16 10.50 -4.83
C LEU A 649 -41.81 10.52 -3.44
N GLY A 650 -42.46 9.43 -3.01
CA GLY A 650 -43.12 9.38 -1.70
C GLY A 650 -44.18 10.49 -1.56
N SER A 651 -44.14 11.24 -0.45
CA SER A 651 -45.11 12.30 -0.18
C SER A 651 -45.18 13.39 -1.25
N ASP A 652 -44.08 13.64 -1.97
CA ASP A 652 -44.03 14.66 -3.03
C ASP A 652 -44.89 14.26 -4.25
N GLY A 653 -45.22 12.97 -4.38
CA GLY A 653 -46.10 12.43 -5.43
C GLY A 653 -47.59 12.60 -5.16
N ARG A 654 -48.01 13.10 -3.99
CA ARG A 654 -49.43 13.25 -3.60
C ARG A 654 -50.33 13.91 -4.65
N PRO A 655 -49.91 14.95 -5.39
CA PRO A 655 -50.74 15.54 -6.45
C PRO A 655 -51.14 14.56 -7.56
N ALA A 656 -50.45 13.43 -7.71
CA ALA A 656 -50.77 12.41 -8.70
C ALA A 656 -51.76 11.34 -8.22
N LEU A 657 -52.18 11.34 -6.94
CA LEU A 657 -53.04 10.27 -6.39
C LEU A 657 -54.33 10.08 -7.19
N PHE A 658 -54.99 11.16 -7.61
CA PHE A 658 -56.22 11.07 -8.38
C PHE A 658 -56.03 10.34 -9.71
N VAL A 659 -55.01 10.74 -10.50
CA VAL A 659 -54.76 10.09 -11.80
C VAL A 659 -54.27 8.64 -11.62
N LEU A 660 -53.49 8.37 -10.58
CA LEU A 660 -53.05 7.00 -10.25
C LEU A 660 -54.22 6.11 -9.83
N GLN A 661 -55.19 6.61 -9.08
CA GLN A 661 -56.41 5.88 -8.72
C GLN A 661 -57.26 5.54 -9.94
N GLN A 662 -57.38 6.48 -10.88
CA GLN A 662 -58.06 6.23 -12.16
C GLN A 662 -57.35 5.14 -12.95
N ILE A 663 -56.01 5.19 -13.05
CA ILE A 663 -55.22 4.16 -13.74
C ILE A 663 -55.36 2.79 -13.04
N ALA A 664 -55.26 2.74 -11.71
CA ALA A 664 -55.36 1.50 -10.93
C ALA A 664 -56.71 0.76 -11.08
N THR A 665 -57.77 1.48 -11.46
CA THR A 665 -59.15 0.97 -11.56
C THR A 665 -59.63 0.77 -12.99
N THR A 666 -59.17 1.59 -13.95
CA THR A 666 -59.73 1.62 -15.31
C THR A 666 -58.75 1.19 -16.40
N ASP A 667 -57.47 0.98 -16.08
CA ASP A 667 -56.49 0.57 -17.09
C ASP A 667 -56.71 -0.86 -17.59
N LYS A 668 -56.56 -1.05 -18.90
CA LYS A 668 -56.70 -2.34 -19.56
C LYS A 668 -55.48 -3.24 -19.35
N GLU A 669 -54.31 -2.64 -19.12
CA GLU A 669 -53.06 -3.35 -18.89
C GLU A 669 -52.88 -3.63 -17.39
N SER A 670 -53.00 -4.90 -16.98
CA SER A 670 -52.94 -5.31 -15.57
C SER A 670 -51.65 -4.89 -14.88
N TYR A 671 -50.51 -4.92 -15.59
CA TYR A 671 -49.22 -4.49 -15.05
C TYR A 671 -49.17 -2.98 -14.78
N VAL A 672 -49.78 -2.15 -15.64
CA VAL A 672 -49.85 -0.70 -15.45
C VAL A 672 -50.74 -0.36 -14.25
N ALA A 673 -51.89 -1.02 -14.15
CA ALA A 673 -52.79 -0.87 -13.01
C ALA A 673 -52.11 -1.26 -11.69
N GLU A 674 -51.34 -2.35 -11.69
CA GLU A 674 -50.62 -2.83 -10.51
C GLU A 674 -49.51 -1.87 -10.08
N GLN A 675 -48.70 -1.38 -11.02
CA GLN A 675 -47.68 -0.37 -10.72
C GLN A 675 -48.31 0.92 -10.15
N ALA A 676 -49.50 1.31 -10.62
CA ALA A 676 -50.21 2.45 -10.06
C ALA A 676 -50.65 2.21 -8.60
N ARG A 677 -51.05 0.99 -8.23
CA ARG A 677 -51.36 0.64 -6.83
C ARG A 677 -50.12 0.71 -5.94
N ILE A 678 -48.99 0.18 -6.41
CA ILE A 678 -47.71 0.25 -5.68
C ILE A 678 -47.30 1.72 -5.48
N ALA A 679 -47.42 2.55 -6.52
CA ALA A 679 -47.12 3.97 -6.43
C ALA A 679 -48.01 4.68 -5.39
N ILE A 680 -49.31 4.37 -5.35
CA ILE A 680 -50.25 4.93 -4.35
C ILE A 680 -49.82 4.55 -2.92
N VAL A 681 -49.45 3.28 -2.69
CA VAL A 681 -48.97 2.81 -1.38
C VAL A 681 -47.72 3.58 -0.96
N ASN A 682 -46.72 3.68 -1.84
CA ASN A 682 -45.47 4.40 -1.56
C ASN A 682 -45.71 5.88 -1.26
N ILE A 683 -46.62 6.54 -2.00
CA ILE A 683 -46.97 7.95 -1.78
C ILE A 683 -47.68 8.14 -0.43
N ASN A 684 -48.60 7.25 -0.06
CA ASN A 684 -49.36 7.33 1.18
C ASN A 684 -48.49 7.07 2.41
N GLU A 685 -47.60 6.10 2.34
CA GLU A 685 -46.67 5.75 3.42
C GLU A 685 -45.43 6.66 3.44
N GLY A 686 -45.29 7.57 2.48
CA GLY A 686 -44.14 8.48 2.40
C GLY A 686 -42.81 7.77 2.12
N ARG A 687 -42.84 6.58 1.51
CA ARG A 687 -41.64 5.81 1.15
C ARG A 687 -40.93 6.48 -0.01
N ARG A 688 -39.93 7.30 0.29
CA ARG A 688 -39.06 7.91 -0.70
C ARG A 688 -37.84 7.02 -0.94
N GLU A 689 -37.57 6.71 -2.19
CA GLU A 689 -36.35 6.00 -2.59
C GLU A 689 -35.30 6.98 -3.13
N GLU A 690 -34.03 6.61 -3.06
CA GLU A 690 -32.98 7.42 -3.69
C GLU A 690 -33.04 7.32 -5.24
N PRO A 691 -32.71 8.42 -5.97
CA PRO A 691 -32.90 8.54 -7.42
C PRO A 691 -32.33 7.40 -8.27
#